data_AF-A0ABD3NVZ2-F1
#
_entry.id   AF-A0ABD3NVZ2-F1
#
_cell.length_a   1.000
_cell.length_b   1.000
_cell.length_c   1.000
_cell.angle_alpha   90.00
_cell.angle_beta   90.00
_cell.angle_gamma   90.00
#
_symmetry.space_group_name_H-M   'P 1'
#
loop_
_entity.id
_entity.type
_entity.pdbx_description
1 polymer ?
#
loop_
_entity_poly.entity_id
_entity_poly.type
_entity_poly.pdbx_seq_one_letter_code
_entity_poly.pdbx_strand_id
1 'polypeptide(L)'
;MNLTVGDVAPVLRTATPPPTPLPTAVPTAHPTVDVWPIWKTTADGHTREDTEVSCYEQGDRLGIESTNGGLFDHSYFSVRPDNWVAGGLRFGCVANDANYNCIQSCYPFDGNNPEWSDKGYLTFQAKYDDTLSPLGCKPKIHLTGGGWPRQSSQVIILQEEYVDAGYLVSDEWRQVVIPMEDLKTPSWDLSRVYALYFENCGDLHSVIQPTYHITDLAVTNTPPELLSTPPSSSPSEFVSDNPLLATHRMCHHHWYPIFGADREPAVKFWVEAENNAWPTGVNVDAEPQTVTVRIPRGQSVVYSGAEATKYDKIIVEGSLTIRPDPSGDDVSLTVGTIVVEMDGALDIRTGQTGQTVSIQIEGALDTSIDPEQFMVGILSLGGNVTMTGDPVSSKMAPLGTRAVAGSNVLVVSGTNLNFVVGGELVIPDTQKGLDVTHWNFVNSGTYFDQTEVCKIKSVSESAMRSEIVCESPFAFDHSSGCNVAYMTRSIKLSTSPLSMSRGHIFNTGEGLFEVRHVQIQSFGRTTTKMLNSTVMYRDTELKFEGGMARMNVVSVGTNQIARYALHAHHSRVEGHFVGNSVYDSPRDGMVAHDSRVHIIDNIIVGADGTGIFLEDGTETGPVLNNYIIGTGRGSRGHDDSRFASRNGTDMAHGGFGVWARGLLALVQGNHAEGHFGRSPYAFFVHPNFISDNIVPNVPGTPSVLVGKSLKQIAKAFEYTGGMHLQTYGGFIDNSAVATFQVGLDMSYFGGGLDDHVGSVIQGANIEALAKSGSGLSTTHSRIFTLNNVTLKGMVQNNTMNGIWCNNLGNGETLEIQSTNLVIENIAVIRGGNC
;
A
#
# COMPACT_ATOMS: atom_id res chain seq x y z
N MET A 1 1.66 -39.01 69.90
CA MET A 1 2.37 -38.05 69.04
C MET A 1 1.28 -37.35 68.23
N ASN A 2 0.83 -36.16 68.65
CA ASN A 2 1.32 -34.83 68.25
C ASN A 2 1.24 -34.66 66.71
N LEU A 3 0.54 -33.69 66.12
CA LEU A 3 -0.01 -32.41 66.59
C LEU A 3 -1.21 -32.02 65.71
N THR A 4 -2.25 -31.43 66.30
CA THR A 4 -3.43 -30.87 65.63
C THR A 4 -3.44 -29.35 65.70
N VAL A 5 -3.61 -28.75 64.52
CA VAL A 5 -4.34 -27.53 64.12
C VAL A 5 -4.70 -26.52 65.22
N GLY A 6 -4.16 -25.30 65.08
CA GLY A 6 -4.63 -24.11 65.79
C GLY A 6 -5.44 -23.21 64.86
N ASP A 7 -6.68 -22.94 65.26
CA ASP A 7 -7.62 -22.02 64.61
C ASP A 7 -7.18 -20.56 64.80
N VAL A 8 -7.18 -19.79 63.71
CA VAL A 8 -7.06 -18.32 63.73
C VAL A 8 -8.40 -17.72 63.32
N ALA A 9 -8.84 -16.74 64.11
CA ALA A 9 -10.15 -16.10 64.09
C ALA A 9 -10.52 -15.40 62.76
N PRO A 10 -11.83 -15.24 62.46
CA PRO A 10 -12.30 -14.53 61.28
C PRO A 10 -12.14 -13.02 61.43
N VAL A 11 -11.50 -12.39 60.44
CA VAL A 11 -11.41 -10.93 60.29
C VAL A 11 -12.78 -10.42 59.84
N LEU A 12 -13.36 -9.50 60.63
CA LEU A 12 -14.57 -8.73 60.29
C LEU A 12 -14.37 -7.98 58.97
N ARG A 13 -15.24 -8.23 58.00
CA ARG A 13 -15.42 -7.37 56.82
C ARG A 13 -16.14 -6.09 57.24
N THR A 14 -15.48 -4.95 57.07
CA THR A 14 -16.13 -3.63 57.11
C THR A 14 -17.05 -3.49 55.90
N ALA A 15 -18.31 -3.09 56.15
CA ALA A 15 -19.30 -2.84 55.13
C ALA A 15 -18.84 -1.74 54.17
N THR A 16 -18.93 -2.02 52.87
CA THR A 16 -18.82 -1.02 51.81
C THR A 16 -19.98 -0.02 51.91
N PRO A 17 -19.74 1.29 51.76
CA PRO A 17 -20.82 2.26 51.70
C PRO A 17 -21.71 2.01 50.47
N PRO A 18 -23.02 2.34 50.54
CA PRO A 18 -23.93 2.18 49.42
C PRO A 18 -23.47 3.05 48.24
N PRO A 19 -23.66 2.57 46.99
CA PRO A 19 -23.30 3.33 45.81
C PRO A 19 -24.08 4.64 45.75
N THR A 20 -23.35 5.74 45.57
CA THR A 20 -23.90 7.06 45.25
C THR A 20 -24.78 6.93 44.00
N PRO A 21 -26.01 7.49 43.97
CA PRO A 21 -26.84 7.46 42.77
C PRO A 21 -26.12 8.18 41.62
N LEU A 22 -26.04 7.51 40.47
CA LEU A 22 -25.60 8.12 39.21
C LEU A 22 -26.46 9.37 38.92
N PRO A 23 -25.86 10.50 38.48
CA PRO A 23 -26.62 11.67 38.06
C PRO A 23 -27.47 11.32 36.83
N THR A 24 -28.78 11.22 37.00
CA THR A 24 -29.78 11.15 35.92
C THR A 24 -30.01 12.53 35.31
N ALA A 25 -28.95 13.16 34.80
CA ALA A 25 -29.08 14.30 33.89
C ALA A 25 -28.84 13.78 32.47
N VAL A 26 -29.93 13.65 31.72
CA VAL A 26 -29.87 13.54 30.25
C VAL A 26 -29.07 14.75 29.76
N PRO A 27 -28.02 14.59 28.94
CA PRO A 27 -27.33 15.71 28.33
C PRO A 27 -28.37 16.51 27.54
N THR A 28 -28.67 17.72 28.00
CA THR A 28 -29.36 18.70 27.17
C THR A 28 -28.54 18.84 25.90
N ALA A 29 -29.14 18.58 24.74
CA ALA A 29 -28.48 18.78 23.45
C ALA A 29 -27.81 20.16 23.46
N HIS A 30 -26.51 20.18 23.20
CA HIS A 30 -25.83 21.44 22.91
C HIS A 30 -26.60 22.11 21.76
N PRO A 31 -26.90 23.42 21.83
CA PRO A 31 -27.51 24.11 20.71
C PRO A 31 -26.63 23.87 19.49
N THR A 32 -27.25 23.36 18.42
CA THR A 32 -26.61 23.23 17.11
C THR A 32 -25.96 24.56 16.80
N VAL A 33 -24.64 24.56 16.71
CA VAL A 33 -23.87 25.73 16.32
C VAL A 33 -24.30 26.09 14.90
N ASP A 34 -24.77 27.32 14.68
CA ASP A 34 -25.06 27.88 13.36
C ASP A 34 -23.75 28.08 12.60
N VAL A 35 -23.12 26.99 12.17
CA VAL A 35 -22.08 27.02 11.15
C VAL A 35 -22.79 27.09 9.82
N TRP A 36 -22.57 28.18 9.07
CA TRP A 36 -23.07 28.29 7.71
C TRP A 36 -21.93 27.92 6.75
N PRO A 37 -21.80 26.63 6.37
CA PRO A 37 -20.77 26.24 5.42
C PRO A 37 -21.11 26.89 4.09
N ILE A 38 -20.28 27.85 3.69
CA ILE A 38 -20.34 28.42 2.35
C ILE A 38 -19.89 27.36 1.36
N TRP A 39 -19.08 26.36 1.77
CA TRP A 39 -18.63 25.31 0.87
C TRP A 39 -18.40 23.98 1.59
N LYS A 40 -18.96 22.88 1.06
CA LYS A 40 -18.88 21.53 1.67
C LYS A 40 -18.31 20.46 0.73
N THR A 41 -18.54 20.57 -0.59
CA THR A 41 -17.95 19.67 -1.61
C THR A 41 -17.70 20.40 -2.94
N THR A 42 -16.79 19.89 -3.77
CA THR A 42 -16.58 20.39 -5.15
C THR A 42 -17.77 20.21 -6.08
N ALA A 43 -18.69 19.28 -5.78
CA ALA A 43 -19.94 19.13 -6.53
C ALA A 43 -20.87 20.35 -6.41
N ASP A 44 -20.64 21.21 -5.40
CA ASP A 44 -21.34 22.48 -5.19
C ASP A 44 -20.75 23.63 -6.03
N GLY A 45 -19.56 23.44 -6.61
CA GLY A 45 -18.94 24.36 -7.55
C GLY A 45 -19.26 23.94 -8.97
N HIS A 46 -20.10 24.71 -9.67
CA HIS A 46 -20.37 24.49 -11.09
C HIS A 46 -19.06 24.35 -11.88
N THR A 47 -19.00 23.32 -12.73
CA THR A 47 -17.84 22.91 -13.53
C THR A 47 -17.27 24.06 -14.36
N ARG A 48 -15.99 23.94 -14.75
CA ARG A 48 -15.14 24.89 -15.50
C ARG A 48 -15.64 25.31 -16.90
N GLU A 49 -16.93 25.24 -17.19
CA GLU A 49 -17.46 25.52 -18.52
C GLU A 49 -18.54 26.61 -18.42
N ASP A 50 -18.10 27.84 -18.74
CA ASP A 50 -18.85 29.06 -19.04
C ASP A 50 -18.83 30.16 -17.95
N THR A 51 -18.16 31.28 -18.27
CA THR A 51 -17.97 32.44 -17.37
C THR A 51 -19.26 33.17 -17.02
N GLU A 52 -20.33 32.91 -17.76
CA GLU A 52 -21.66 33.46 -17.51
C GLU A 52 -22.42 32.74 -16.37
N VAL A 53 -21.93 31.58 -15.90
CA VAL A 53 -22.63 30.74 -14.92
C VAL A 53 -21.75 30.25 -13.75
N SER A 54 -20.52 30.75 -13.65
CA SER A 54 -19.61 30.37 -12.55
C SER A 54 -19.73 31.31 -11.33
N CYS A 55 -19.51 30.74 -10.14
CA CYS A 55 -19.40 31.50 -8.88
C CYS A 55 -18.07 32.22 -8.70
N TYR A 56 -17.23 32.20 -9.74
CA TYR A 56 -15.90 32.74 -9.73
C TYR A 56 -15.88 34.08 -10.44
N GLU A 57 -15.36 35.09 -9.77
CA GLU A 57 -15.13 36.38 -10.39
C GLU A 57 -13.91 36.28 -11.31
N GLN A 58 -14.13 36.44 -12.63
CA GLN A 58 -13.08 36.35 -13.65
C GLN A 58 -12.36 34.98 -13.72
N GLY A 59 -13.09 33.89 -13.46
CA GLY A 59 -12.54 32.52 -13.38
C GLY A 59 -11.62 32.13 -14.55
N ASP A 60 -12.01 32.43 -15.79
CA ASP A 60 -11.19 32.13 -16.99
C ASP A 60 -9.87 32.90 -17.04
N ARG A 61 -9.89 34.17 -16.61
CA ARG A 61 -8.71 35.02 -16.61
C ARG A 61 -7.74 34.63 -15.50
N LEU A 62 -8.28 34.21 -14.37
CA LEU A 62 -7.54 33.99 -13.13
C LEU A 62 -7.25 32.51 -12.86
N GLY A 63 -7.50 31.64 -13.84
CA GLY A 63 -7.13 30.22 -13.78
C GLY A 63 -7.62 29.53 -12.51
N ILE A 64 -8.86 29.82 -12.10
CA ILE A 64 -9.42 29.24 -10.88
C ILE A 64 -9.70 27.76 -11.12
N GLU A 65 -9.08 26.91 -10.31
CA GLU A 65 -9.18 25.45 -10.41
C GLU A 65 -9.81 24.90 -9.14
N SER A 66 -10.93 24.19 -9.27
CA SER A 66 -11.48 23.37 -8.20
C SER A 66 -10.80 22.00 -8.25
N THR A 67 -10.21 21.59 -7.13
CA THR A 67 -9.60 20.28 -7.00
C THR A 67 -10.51 19.43 -6.14
N ASN A 68 -11.01 18.33 -6.72
CA ASN A 68 -11.54 17.23 -5.91
C ASN A 68 -10.36 16.71 -5.12
N GLY A 69 -10.24 17.15 -3.86
CA GLY A 69 -9.27 16.59 -2.95
C GLY A 69 -9.39 15.08 -3.03
N GLY A 70 -8.27 14.39 -3.25
CA GLY A 70 -8.25 12.93 -3.12
C GLY A 70 -8.69 12.54 -1.70
N LEU A 71 -8.69 11.24 -1.39
CA LEU A 71 -9.02 10.76 -0.04
C LEU A 71 -8.20 11.41 1.11
N PHE A 72 -7.17 12.22 0.81
CA PHE A 72 -6.20 12.80 1.74
C PHE A 72 -5.95 14.30 1.58
N ASP A 73 -6.53 14.98 0.59
CA ASP A 73 -6.48 16.45 0.52
C ASP A 73 -7.90 16.97 0.72
N HIS A 74 -8.03 18.13 1.34
CA HIS A 74 -9.34 18.76 1.41
C HIS A 74 -9.82 18.98 -0.02
N SER A 75 -11.13 18.90 -0.26
CA SER A 75 -11.63 19.62 -1.43
C SER A 75 -11.17 21.06 -1.25
N TYR A 76 -10.45 21.64 -2.21
CA TYR A 76 -10.10 23.06 -2.20
C TYR A 76 -10.32 23.70 -3.57
N PHE A 77 -10.45 25.02 -3.60
CA PHE A 77 -10.32 25.81 -4.82
C PHE A 77 -9.05 26.65 -4.75
N SER A 78 -8.41 26.81 -5.90
CA SER A 78 -7.23 27.64 -6.06
C SER A 78 -7.60 28.97 -6.70
N VAL A 79 -7.25 30.10 -6.08
CA VAL A 79 -7.41 31.43 -6.66
C VAL A 79 -6.02 31.95 -7.04
N ARG A 80 -5.82 32.27 -8.32
CA ARG A 80 -4.58 32.91 -8.81
C ARG A 80 -4.87 34.33 -9.28
N PRO A 81 -4.75 35.35 -8.42
CA PRO A 81 -4.85 36.74 -8.86
C PRO A 81 -3.80 37.01 -9.93
N ASP A 82 -4.09 37.93 -10.86
CA ASP A 82 -3.11 38.41 -11.83
C ASP A 82 -2.60 39.80 -11.45
N ASN A 83 -1.73 40.36 -12.29
CA ASN A 83 -1.09 41.66 -12.04
C ASN A 83 -2.05 42.86 -12.10
N TRP A 84 -3.32 42.63 -12.44
CA TRP A 84 -4.30 43.66 -12.76
C TRP A 84 -5.61 43.50 -12.00
N VAL A 85 -5.96 42.28 -11.58
CA VAL A 85 -7.25 41.94 -10.99
C VAL A 85 -7.08 40.93 -9.87
N ALA A 86 -7.69 41.26 -8.72
CA ALA A 86 -7.98 40.31 -7.66
C ALA A 86 -8.89 39.18 -8.15
N GLY A 87 -8.70 37.97 -7.62
CA GLY A 87 -9.59 36.84 -7.86
C GLY A 87 -10.58 36.67 -6.72
N GLY A 88 -11.82 36.31 -7.01
CA GLY A 88 -12.83 36.26 -5.98
C GLY A 88 -13.93 35.23 -6.16
N LEU A 89 -14.65 35.00 -5.06
CA LEU A 89 -15.85 34.19 -4.97
C LEU A 89 -17.06 35.11 -4.90
N ARG A 90 -18.04 34.90 -5.78
CA ARG A 90 -19.30 35.64 -5.80
C ARG A 90 -20.34 34.97 -4.92
N PHE A 91 -21.12 35.79 -4.25
CA PHE A 91 -22.27 35.43 -3.45
C PHE A 91 -23.51 36.06 -4.06
N GLY A 92 -24.57 35.27 -4.24
CA GLY A 92 -25.82 35.71 -4.85
C GLY A 92 -25.93 35.38 -6.34
N CYS A 93 -26.74 36.16 -7.06
CA CYS A 93 -27.16 35.80 -8.41
C CYS A 93 -26.07 35.90 -9.47
N VAL A 94 -25.85 34.81 -10.22
CA VAL A 94 -24.92 34.78 -11.36
C VAL A 94 -25.61 34.88 -12.71
N ALA A 95 -26.86 34.42 -12.82
CA ALA A 95 -27.66 34.59 -14.03
C ALA A 95 -29.07 35.06 -13.71
N ASN A 96 -29.53 36.08 -14.44
CA ASN A 96 -30.90 36.58 -14.37
C ASN A 96 -31.68 36.19 -15.63
N ASP A 97 -32.98 35.97 -15.50
CA ASP A 97 -33.88 35.93 -16.66
C ASP A 97 -34.08 37.34 -17.27
N ALA A 98 -34.84 37.40 -18.36
CA ALA A 98 -35.19 38.65 -19.04
C ALA A 98 -35.99 39.65 -18.16
N ASN A 99 -36.52 39.21 -17.02
CA ASN A 99 -37.26 40.03 -16.07
C ASN A 99 -36.41 40.44 -14.85
N TYR A 100 -35.10 40.17 -14.87
CA TYR A 100 -34.17 40.40 -13.76
C TYR A 100 -34.45 39.53 -12.52
N ASN A 101 -35.15 38.40 -12.68
CA ASN A 101 -35.25 37.42 -11.60
C ASN A 101 -34.00 36.54 -11.62
N CYS A 102 -33.48 36.22 -10.44
CA CYS A 102 -32.38 35.30 -10.35
C CYS A 102 -32.81 33.88 -10.76
N ILE A 103 -32.19 33.35 -11.81
CA ILE A 103 -32.41 31.98 -12.27
C ILE A 103 -31.28 31.04 -11.87
N GLN A 104 -30.12 31.60 -11.52
CA GLN A 104 -28.99 30.84 -10.99
C GLN A 104 -28.26 31.69 -9.95
N SER A 105 -28.18 31.17 -8.73
CA SER A 105 -27.47 31.79 -7.62
C SER A 105 -26.32 30.90 -7.20
N CYS A 106 -25.22 31.54 -6.82
CA CYS A 106 -24.14 30.86 -6.13
C CYS A 106 -24.55 30.63 -4.70
N TYR A 107 -24.78 29.37 -4.35
CA TYR A 107 -25.26 28.89 -3.04
C TYR A 107 -26.76 29.14 -2.81
N PRO A 108 -27.39 28.57 -1.75
CA PRO A 108 -28.86 28.49 -1.61
C PRO A 108 -29.50 29.83 -1.22
N PHE A 109 -28.97 30.93 -1.74
CA PHE A 109 -29.57 32.25 -1.65
C PHE A 109 -30.66 32.37 -2.73
N ASP A 110 -31.79 32.93 -2.33
CA ASP A 110 -33.00 33.16 -3.12
C ASP A 110 -32.83 34.26 -4.20
N GLY A 111 -31.62 34.42 -4.73
CA GLY A 111 -31.24 35.46 -5.67
C GLY A 111 -30.75 36.77 -5.04
N ASN A 112 -30.81 36.89 -3.71
CA ASN A 112 -30.26 38.04 -2.99
C ASN A 112 -28.81 37.81 -2.54
N ASN A 113 -28.03 38.89 -2.45
CA ASN A 113 -26.75 38.87 -1.78
C ASN A 113 -26.95 38.51 -0.29
N PRO A 114 -26.11 37.66 0.31
CA PRO A 114 -26.23 37.32 1.71
C PRO A 114 -26.12 38.52 2.65
N GLU A 115 -26.87 38.43 3.73
CA GLU A 115 -26.86 39.30 4.90
C GLU A 115 -25.99 38.64 5.97
N TRP A 116 -24.83 39.25 6.26
CA TRP A 116 -23.85 38.75 7.25
C TRP A 116 -23.70 39.68 8.46
N SER A 117 -24.56 40.70 8.62
CA SER A 117 -24.46 41.65 9.73
C SER A 117 -24.70 41.04 11.11
N ASP A 118 -25.35 39.88 11.19
CA ASP A 118 -25.59 39.13 12.43
C ASP A 118 -24.50 38.10 12.75
N LYS A 119 -23.43 38.05 11.94
CA LYS A 119 -22.35 37.07 12.06
C LYS A 119 -21.09 37.73 12.62
N GLY A 120 -20.43 37.03 13.53
CA GLY A 120 -19.25 37.52 14.23
C GLY A 120 -17.95 37.34 13.43
N TYR A 121 -17.84 36.28 12.62
CA TYR A 121 -16.56 35.86 12.03
C TYR A 121 -16.70 35.24 10.64
N LEU A 122 -15.71 35.50 9.78
CA LEU A 122 -15.42 34.76 8.56
C LEU A 122 -14.29 33.78 8.85
N THR A 123 -14.47 32.50 8.53
CA THR A 123 -13.50 31.44 8.86
C THR A 123 -13.26 30.52 7.67
N PHE A 124 -12.01 30.12 7.44
CA PHE A 124 -11.64 29.15 6.40
C PHE A 124 -10.26 28.57 6.69
N GLN A 125 -9.87 27.52 5.96
CA GLN A 125 -8.47 27.07 5.94
C GLN A 125 -7.80 27.54 4.66
N ALA A 126 -6.54 27.95 4.76
CA ALA A 126 -5.77 28.45 3.62
C ALA A 126 -4.30 28.01 3.65
N LYS A 127 -3.71 27.89 2.46
CA LYS A 127 -2.26 27.82 2.20
C LYS A 127 -1.94 28.56 0.89
N TYR A 128 -0.67 28.83 0.58
CA TYR A 128 -0.30 29.48 -0.70
C TYR A 128 0.96 28.88 -1.34
N ASP A 129 1.12 28.92 -2.67
CA ASP A 129 2.33 28.34 -3.30
C ASP A 129 3.65 29.10 -2.96
N ASP A 130 4.71 28.37 -2.57
CA ASP A 130 5.99 28.78 -1.92
C ASP A 130 6.82 29.90 -2.58
N THR A 131 6.36 30.46 -3.70
CA THR A 131 7.07 31.45 -4.49
C THR A 131 7.07 32.88 -3.92
N LEU A 132 6.40 33.12 -2.78
CA LEU A 132 6.17 34.48 -2.25
C LEU A 132 7.25 35.01 -1.31
N SER A 133 8.00 34.13 -0.64
CA SER A 133 8.97 34.54 0.39
C SER A 133 10.03 35.56 -0.08
N PRO A 134 10.54 35.54 -1.34
CA PRO A 134 11.56 36.50 -1.78
C PRO A 134 11.06 37.94 -2.00
N LEU A 135 9.73 38.15 -2.09
CA LEU A 135 9.16 39.43 -2.56
C LEU A 135 8.49 40.25 -1.46
N GLY A 136 8.48 39.77 -0.20
CA GLY A 136 7.82 40.45 0.92
C GLY A 136 6.31 40.59 0.73
N CYS A 137 5.71 39.75 -0.12
CA CYS A 137 4.27 39.78 -0.30
C CYS A 137 3.56 39.26 0.95
N LYS A 138 2.53 39.99 1.37
CA LYS A 138 1.62 39.56 2.42
C LYS A 138 0.26 39.21 1.80
N PRO A 139 -0.25 37.98 1.97
CA PRO A 139 -1.54 37.57 1.44
C PRO A 139 -2.67 38.45 2.00
N LYS A 140 -3.61 38.87 1.15
CA LYS A 140 -4.63 39.88 1.48
C LYS A 140 -6.00 39.48 0.96
N ILE A 141 -7.04 39.83 1.72
CA ILE A 141 -8.43 39.64 1.29
C ILE A 141 -9.28 40.86 1.60
N HIS A 142 -10.39 41.00 0.87
CA HIS A 142 -11.46 41.94 1.21
C HIS A 142 -12.81 41.41 0.71
N LEU A 143 -13.90 41.91 1.27
CA LEU A 143 -15.26 41.70 0.79
C LEU A 143 -15.73 42.91 0.00
N THR A 144 -16.65 42.70 -0.93
CA THR A 144 -17.43 43.78 -1.54
C THR A 144 -18.91 43.54 -1.37
N GLY A 145 -19.70 44.60 -1.43
CA GLY A 145 -21.15 44.50 -1.34
C GLY A 145 -21.87 45.82 -1.54
N GLY A 146 -23.14 45.84 -1.15
CA GLY A 146 -24.01 47.01 -1.26
C GLY A 146 -24.61 47.23 -2.65
N GLY A 147 -25.16 48.43 -2.87
CA GLY A 147 -25.66 48.87 -4.17
C GLY A 147 -24.53 49.20 -5.15
N TRP A 148 -24.85 49.45 -6.42
CA TRP A 148 -23.85 49.92 -7.39
C TRP A 148 -23.65 51.45 -7.25
N PRO A 149 -22.40 51.97 -7.22
CA PRO A 149 -21.14 51.25 -7.28
C PRO A 149 -20.87 50.45 -5.99
N ARG A 150 -20.38 49.22 -6.15
CA ARG A 150 -20.09 48.35 -5.00
C ARG A 150 -19.06 48.99 -4.10
N GLN A 151 -19.26 48.79 -2.80
CA GLN A 151 -18.36 49.28 -1.77
C GLN A 151 -17.49 48.12 -1.30
N SER A 152 -16.26 48.44 -0.88
CA SER A 152 -15.31 47.46 -0.36
C SER A 152 -15.23 47.52 1.16
N SER A 153 -14.94 46.38 1.75
CA SER A 153 -14.53 46.20 3.14
C SER A 153 -13.16 46.82 3.39
N GLN A 154 -12.71 46.81 4.64
CA GLN A 154 -11.27 46.92 4.92
C GLN A 154 -10.53 45.74 4.28
N VAL A 155 -9.28 45.99 3.87
CA VAL A 155 -8.40 44.93 3.37
C VAL A 155 -7.68 44.28 4.55
N ILE A 156 -7.89 42.99 4.73
CA ILE A 156 -7.26 42.20 5.79
C ILE A 156 -6.00 41.54 5.25
N ILE A 157 -4.90 41.65 6.00
CA ILE A 157 -3.67 40.92 5.73
C ILE A 157 -3.71 39.62 6.52
N LEU A 158 -3.59 38.47 5.84
CA LEU A 158 -3.66 37.14 6.46
C LEU A 158 -2.35 36.80 7.20
N GLN A 159 -2.19 37.39 8.38
CA GLN A 159 -1.09 37.17 9.30
C GLN A 159 -1.54 37.41 10.75
N GLU A 160 -0.65 37.11 11.69
CA GLU A 160 -0.75 37.41 13.11
C GLU A 160 -2.07 36.93 13.72
N GLU A 161 -2.91 37.86 14.17
CA GLU A 161 -4.16 37.60 14.88
C GLU A 161 -5.26 36.98 14.02
N TYR A 162 -5.08 36.89 12.70
CA TYR A 162 -6.09 36.30 11.79
C TYR A 162 -5.75 34.86 11.37
N VAL A 163 -4.55 34.37 11.64
CA VAL A 163 -4.04 33.10 11.08
C VAL A 163 -3.35 32.27 12.15
N ASP A 164 -3.66 30.97 12.20
CA ASP A 164 -2.94 30.02 13.05
C ASP A 164 -1.42 30.09 12.83
N ALA A 165 -0.66 30.03 13.92
CA ALA A 165 0.79 30.21 13.91
C ALA A 165 1.29 31.54 13.30
N GLY A 166 0.39 32.49 13.06
CA GLY A 166 0.68 33.87 12.68
C GLY A 166 0.95 34.13 11.19
N TYR A 167 0.98 33.13 10.31
CA TYR A 167 1.14 33.33 8.87
C TYR A 167 0.77 32.10 8.06
N LEU A 168 0.33 32.32 6.81
CA LEU A 168 0.16 31.24 5.84
C LEU A 168 1.53 30.69 5.38
N VAL A 169 1.57 29.41 5.04
CA VAL A 169 2.74 28.73 4.44
C VAL A 169 2.29 27.89 3.25
N SER A 170 3.24 27.26 2.56
CA SER A 170 2.98 26.57 1.29
C SER A 170 2.66 25.09 1.38
N ASP A 171 3.17 24.46 2.43
CA ASP A 171 3.05 23.05 2.72
C ASP A 171 1.98 22.73 3.76
N GLU A 172 1.46 23.74 4.49
CA GLU A 172 0.54 23.53 5.61
C GLU A 172 -0.74 24.36 5.50
N TRP A 173 -1.89 23.70 5.65
CA TRP A 173 -3.19 24.34 5.81
C TRP A 173 -3.26 25.06 7.15
N ARG A 174 -3.51 26.37 7.14
CA ARG A 174 -3.70 27.19 8.35
C ARG A 174 -5.15 27.58 8.51
N GLN A 175 -5.66 27.54 9.74
CA GLN A 175 -6.95 28.15 10.05
C GLN A 175 -6.84 29.68 9.94
N VAL A 176 -7.83 30.28 9.31
CA VAL A 176 -8.03 31.72 9.23
C VAL A 176 -9.34 32.06 9.95
N VAL A 177 -9.30 33.08 10.80
CA VAL A 177 -10.44 33.62 11.53
C VAL A 177 -10.40 35.14 11.46
N ILE A 178 -11.40 35.75 10.83
CA ILE A 178 -11.48 37.20 10.65
C ILE A 178 -12.75 37.69 11.31
N PRO A 179 -12.65 38.50 12.39
CA PRO A 179 -13.79 39.19 12.96
C PRO A 179 -14.47 40.06 11.89
N MET A 180 -15.78 39.91 11.78
CA MET A 180 -16.59 40.65 10.82
C MET A 180 -16.52 42.17 11.04
N GLU A 181 -16.27 42.61 12.27
CA GLU A 181 -16.07 44.03 12.59
C GLU A 181 -14.82 44.63 11.96
N ASP A 182 -13.76 43.83 11.79
CA ASP A 182 -12.51 44.28 11.19
C ASP A 182 -12.66 44.49 9.68
N LEU A 183 -13.66 43.87 9.06
CA LEU A 183 -14.02 44.07 7.66
C LEU A 183 -14.90 45.31 7.43
N LYS A 184 -15.59 45.85 8.44
CA LYS A 184 -16.55 46.95 8.22
C LYS A 184 -15.85 48.27 7.88
N THR A 185 -16.50 49.06 7.03
CA THR A 185 -16.10 50.45 6.76
C THR A 185 -17.25 51.40 7.10
N PRO A 186 -16.98 52.70 7.36
CA PRO A 186 -18.07 53.66 7.60
C PRO A 186 -19.06 53.76 6.44
N SER A 187 -18.61 53.44 5.22
CA SER A 187 -19.41 53.50 4.00
C SER A 187 -20.19 52.23 3.70
N TRP A 188 -19.80 51.07 4.25
CA TRP A 188 -20.34 49.76 3.87
C TRP A 188 -20.48 48.84 5.08
N ASP A 189 -21.66 48.25 5.22
CA ASP A 189 -21.95 47.20 6.18
C ASP A 189 -22.09 45.83 5.50
N LEU A 190 -22.24 44.79 6.31
CA LEU A 190 -22.32 43.41 5.85
C LEU A 190 -23.73 43.01 5.40
N SER A 191 -24.60 43.99 5.09
CA SER A 191 -26.01 43.71 4.79
C SER A 191 -26.27 43.03 3.46
N ARG A 192 -25.34 43.21 2.51
CA ARG A 192 -25.47 42.73 1.14
C ARG A 192 -24.11 42.35 0.56
N VAL A 193 -23.50 41.30 1.09
CA VAL A 193 -22.16 40.86 0.65
C VAL A 193 -22.25 40.24 -0.75
N TYR A 194 -21.50 40.83 -1.69
CA TYR A 194 -21.47 40.42 -3.10
C TYR A 194 -20.35 39.45 -3.41
N ALA A 195 -19.13 39.69 -2.93
CA ALA A 195 -17.99 38.82 -3.25
C ALA A 195 -16.89 38.89 -2.20
N LEU A 196 -16.11 37.82 -2.10
CA LEU A 196 -14.85 37.73 -1.36
C LEU A 196 -13.70 37.73 -2.36
N TYR A 197 -12.79 38.70 -2.26
CA TYR A 197 -11.62 38.83 -3.12
C TYR A 197 -10.34 38.48 -2.38
N PHE A 198 -9.45 37.80 -3.11
CA PHE A 198 -8.06 37.54 -2.79
C PHE A 198 -7.20 38.48 -3.65
N GLU A 199 -6.49 39.37 -2.97
CA GLU A 199 -5.73 40.44 -3.60
C GLU A 199 -4.38 39.93 -4.12
N ASN A 200 -3.87 40.65 -5.13
CA ASN A 200 -2.55 40.43 -5.69
C ASN A 200 -1.44 41.07 -4.82
N CYS A 201 -0.19 40.69 -5.11
CA CYS A 201 0.97 41.13 -4.35
C CYS A 201 1.54 42.46 -4.84
N GLY A 202 1.01 43.59 -4.35
CA GLY A 202 1.64 44.92 -4.41
C GLY A 202 1.48 45.69 -5.73
N ASP A 203 2.01 46.91 -5.76
CA ASP A 203 1.89 47.86 -6.90
C ASP A 203 2.80 47.54 -8.08
N LEU A 204 3.74 46.61 -7.89
CA LEU A 204 4.68 46.19 -8.93
C LEU A 204 4.03 45.06 -9.71
N HIS A 205 3.92 45.21 -11.03
CA HIS A 205 3.49 44.19 -11.99
C HIS A 205 4.47 43.00 -12.07
N SER A 206 4.82 42.43 -10.93
CA SER A 206 5.58 41.19 -10.74
C SER A 206 4.83 40.06 -11.42
N VAL A 207 5.50 39.28 -12.28
CA VAL A 207 4.91 38.12 -12.98
C VAL A 207 4.58 36.98 -12.01
N ILE A 208 5.00 37.09 -10.75
CA ILE A 208 4.78 36.08 -9.71
C ILE A 208 3.66 36.58 -8.80
N GLN A 209 2.53 35.87 -8.84
CA GLN A 209 1.35 36.11 -8.01
C GLN A 209 1.06 34.86 -7.17
N PRO A 210 0.48 35.04 -5.96
CA PRO A 210 0.15 33.96 -5.06
C PRO A 210 -0.95 33.09 -5.67
N THR A 211 -0.79 31.78 -5.65
CA THR A 211 -1.95 30.88 -5.69
C THR A 211 -2.44 30.73 -4.26
N TYR A 212 -3.66 31.16 -3.96
CA TYR A 212 -4.32 30.85 -2.70
C TYR A 212 -5.07 29.54 -2.84
N HIS A 213 -4.86 28.60 -1.93
CA HIS A 213 -5.68 27.40 -1.82
C HIS A 213 -6.59 27.56 -0.62
N ILE A 214 -7.90 27.39 -0.82
CA ILE A 214 -8.90 27.68 0.21
C ILE A 214 -9.86 26.50 0.38
N THR A 215 -10.15 26.15 1.63
CA THR A 215 -11.15 25.14 1.99
C THR A 215 -11.91 25.54 3.26
N ASP A 216 -12.96 24.80 3.60
CA ASP A 216 -13.77 24.98 4.81
C ASP A 216 -14.29 26.43 5.03
N LEU A 217 -14.63 27.15 3.95
CA LEU A 217 -15.13 28.52 4.03
C LEU A 217 -16.50 28.56 4.71
N ALA A 218 -16.59 29.34 5.78
CA ALA A 218 -17.79 29.48 6.59
C ALA A 218 -17.90 30.88 7.23
N VAL A 219 -19.12 31.25 7.61
CA VAL A 219 -19.41 32.43 8.40
C VAL A 219 -20.13 31.98 9.68
N THR A 220 -19.68 32.44 10.84
CA THR A 220 -20.08 31.88 12.15
C THR A 220 -20.08 32.93 13.26
N ASN A 221 -20.84 32.68 14.32
CA ASN A 221 -20.78 33.45 15.58
C ASN A 221 -19.82 32.83 16.61
N THR A 222 -19.37 31.60 16.37
CA THR A 222 -18.46 30.85 17.23
C THR A 222 -17.29 30.36 16.38
N PRO A 223 -16.21 31.16 16.25
CA PRO A 223 -15.08 30.78 15.42
C PRO A 223 -14.31 29.64 16.10
N PRO A 224 -13.54 28.85 15.34
CA PRO A 224 -12.49 28.02 15.93
C PRO A 224 -11.46 28.90 16.64
N GLU A 225 -10.84 28.38 17.69
CA GLU A 225 -9.77 29.08 18.40
C GLU A 225 -8.50 29.10 17.54
N LEU A 226 -7.84 30.26 17.44
CA LEU A 226 -6.56 30.36 16.73
C LEU A 226 -5.41 29.90 17.63
N LEU A 227 -4.58 29.01 17.12
CA LEU A 227 -3.43 28.47 17.85
C LEU A 227 -2.23 29.44 17.75
N SER A 228 -1.91 30.09 18.87
CA SER A 228 -0.87 31.15 18.95
C SER A 228 0.57 30.64 18.87
N THR A 229 0.79 29.34 18.92
CA THR A 229 2.11 28.69 18.73
C THR A 229 1.98 27.56 17.72
N PRO A 230 2.94 27.38 16.79
CA PRO A 230 3.02 26.11 16.06
C PRO A 230 3.04 25.00 17.11
N PRO A 231 2.23 23.93 16.96
CA PRO A 231 2.08 22.94 18.01
C PRO A 231 3.46 22.44 18.42
N SER A 232 3.82 22.79 19.66
CA SER A 232 4.94 22.17 20.35
C SER A 232 4.65 20.68 20.31
N SER A 233 5.59 19.89 19.79
CA SER A 233 5.50 18.43 19.66
C SER A 233 5.49 17.68 20.99
N SER A 234 4.98 18.31 22.06
CA SER A 234 4.72 17.71 23.35
C SER A 234 3.31 17.13 23.33
N PRO A 235 3.12 15.81 23.53
CA PRO A 235 1.81 15.18 23.45
C PRO A 235 0.94 15.69 24.61
N SER A 236 -0.09 16.46 24.28
CA SER A 236 -1.18 16.79 25.18
C SER A 236 -2.04 15.55 25.43
N GLU A 237 -2.49 15.40 26.68
CA GLU A 237 -3.37 14.33 27.16
C GLU A 237 -4.71 14.35 26.41
N PHE A 238 -4.81 13.59 25.34
CA PHE A 238 -6.07 13.35 24.64
C PHE A 238 -6.31 11.84 24.52
N VAL A 239 -6.91 11.27 25.56
CA VAL A 239 -7.28 9.84 25.61
C VAL A 239 -8.71 9.69 26.12
N SER A 240 -9.45 8.77 25.49
CA SER A 240 -10.68 8.23 26.03
C SER A 240 -10.38 6.89 26.71
N ASP A 241 -10.92 6.66 27.91
CA ASP A 241 -10.81 5.38 28.64
C ASP A 241 -11.54 4.19 27.96
N ASN A 242 -12.16 4.40 26.81
CA ASN A 242 -12.90 3.36 26.11
C ASN A 242 -12.00 2.68 25.05
N PRO A 243 -11.66 1.39 25.19
CA PRO A 243 -10.85 0.66 24.22
C PRO A 243 -11.47 0.56 22.81
N LEU A 244 -12.77 0.88 22.67
CA LEU A 244 -13.40 1.05 21.34
C LEU A 244 -12.99 2.35 20.64
N LEU A 245 -12.30 3.27 21.33
CA LEU A 245 -11.94 4.61 20.88
C LEU A 245 -10.41 4.75 20.79
N ALA A 246 -9.78 3.90 20.00
CA ALA A 246 -8.34 3.96 19.79
C ALA A 246 -7.94 5.24 19.01
N THR A 247 -7.04 6.03 19.59
CA THR A 247 -6.28 7.06 18.88
C THR A 247 -5.31 6.35 17.95
N HIS A 248 -5.60 6.42 16.66
CA HIS A 248 -4.73 5.88 15.62
C HIS A 248 -3.94 7.02 14.99
N ARG A 249 -2.70 6.72 14.59
CA ARG A 249 -1.95 7.61 13.71
C ARG A 249 -2.23 7.21 12.27
N MET A 250 -2.48 8.20 11.43
CA MET A 250 -2.68 8.00 10.01
C MET A 250 -1.31 7.89 9.32
N CYS A 251 -1.09 6.83 8.55
CA CYS A 251 -0.08 6.84 7.49
C CYS A 251 -0.75 6.45 6.19
N HIS A 252 -0.83 7.41 5.26
CA HIS A 252 -1.61 7.30 4.05
C HIS A 252 -3.11 7.04 4.34
N HIS A 253 -3.72 5.92 3.95
CA HIS A 253 -5.10 5.57 4.35
C HIS A 253 -5.20 4.59 5.51
N HIS A 254 -4.08 4.14 6.08
CA HIS A 254 -4.10 3.17 7.16
C HIS A 254 -3.96 3.81 8.51
N TRP A 255 -4.59 3.14 9.47
CA TRP A 255 -4.69 3.56 10.85
C TRP A 255 -4.06 2.47 11.69
N TYR A 256 -3.00 2.81 12.40
CA TYR A 256 -2.34 1.89 13.32
C TYR A 256 -2.47 2.38 14.76
N PRO A 257 -2.51 1.45 15.73
CA PRO A 257 -2.59 1.80 17.13
C PRO A 257 -1.33 2.58 17.54
N ILE A 258 -1.51 3.64 18.33
CA ILE A 258 -0.37 4.32 18.97
C ILE A 258 -0.07 3.60 20.28
N PHE A 259 1.15 3.10 20.43
CA PHE A 259 1.58 2.35 21.61
C PHE A 259 2.12 3.27 22.71
N GLY A 260 1.80 2.95 23.96
CA GLY A 260 2.31 3.64 25.15
C GLY A 260 2.06 2.80 26.40
N ALA A 261 2.94 2.92 27.41
CA ALA A 261 2.80 2.18 28.66
C ALA A 261 1.49 2.51 29.41
N ASP A 262 0.97 3.71 29.19
CA ASP A 262 -0.32 4.21 29.67
C ASP A 262 -1.53 3.65 28.91
N ARG A 263 -1.31 3.01 27.76
CA ARG A 263 -2.35 2.59 26.80
C ARG A 263 -2.54 1.07 26.73
N GLU A 264 -1.61 0.31 27.28
CA GLU A 264 -1.69 -1.15 27.31
C GLU A 264 -2.22 -1.67 28.64
N PRO A 265 -2.87 -2.85 28.66
CA PRO A 265 -3.31 -3.48 29.91
C PRO A 265 -2.16 -3.57 30.91
N ALA A 266 -2.42 -3.30 32.19
CA ALA A 266 -1.42 -3.30 33.27
C ALA A 266 -0.65 -4.63 33.45
N VAL A 267 -1.09 -5.71 32.80
CA VAL A 267 -0.40 -7.00 32.74
C VAL A 267 0.79 -7.01 31.76
N LYS A 268 0.94 -6.00 30.91
CA LYS A 268 2.06 -5.84 29.98
C LYS A 268 3.21 -5.10 30.66
N PHE A 269 4.40 -5.70 30.63
CA PHE A 269 5.60 -5.14 31.22
C PHE A 269 6.34 -4.33 30.17
N TRP A 270 6.47 -3.03 30.41
CA TRP A 270 7.22 -2.12 29.55
C TRP A 270 8.64 -1.98 30.05
N VAL A 271 9.60 -2.11 29.15
CA VAL A 271 11.02 -1.95 29.44
C VAL A 271 11.62 -1.01 28.42
N GLU A 272 12.21 0.09 28.90
CA GLU A 272 12.96 1.00 28.04
C GLU A 272 14.39 0.50 27.90
N ALA A 273 14.86 0.40 26.66
CA ALA A 273 16.26 0.08 26.38
C ALA A 273 17.11 1.35 26.45
N GLU A 274 18.29 1.22 27.05
CA GLU A 274 19.28 2.29 27.14
C GLU A 274 20.32 2.16 26.03
N ASN A 275 21.03 3.27 25.73
CA ASN A 275 22.05 3.28 24.70
C ASN A 275 23.09 2.17 24.88
N ASN A 276 23.30 1.37 23.84
CA ASN A 276 24.19 0.21 23.77
C ASN A 276 23.87 -0.91 24.77
N ALA A 277 22.68 -0.94 25.35
CA ALA A 277 22.27 -1.96 26.31
C ALA A 277 20.91 -2.55 25.94
N TRP A 278 20.90 -3.83 25.53
CA TRP A 278 19.66 -4.58 25.49
C TRP A 278 19.17 -4.82 26.93
N PRO A 279 17.86 -4.70 27.23
CA PRO A 279 17.37 -4.91 28.58
C PRO A 279 17.64 -6.34 29.05
N THR A 280 18.39 -6.48 30.14
CA THR A 280 18.68 -7.78 30.78
C THR A 280 17.93 -7.89 32.10
N GLY A 281 17.67 -9.12 32.56
CA GLY A 281 17.03 -9.36 33.85
C GLY A 281 15.53 -9.03 33.91
N VAL A 282 14.88 -8.88 32.76
CA VAL A 282 13.41 -8.86 32.69
C VAL A 282 12.92 -10.18 33.28
N ASN A 283 12.24 -10.13 34.43
CA ASN A 283 11.89 -11.34 35.17
C ASN A 283 10.92 -12.19 34.34
N VAL A 284 11.45 -13.24 33.73
CA VAL A 284 10.76 -14.22 32.87
C VAL A 284 9.74 -15.09 33.62
N ASP A 285 9.50 -14.82 34.91
CA ASP A 285 8.35 -15.35 35.65
C ASP A 285 7.01 -14.78 35.14
N ALA A 286 7.03 -13.68 34.39
CA ALA A 286 5.88 -13.23 33.62
C ALA A 286 5.70 -14.15 32.41
N GLU A 287 4.46 -14.58 32.14
CA GLU A 287 4.12 -15.41 30.98
C GLU A 287 4.81 -14.84 29.71
N PRO A 288 5.61 -15.66 28.98
CA PRO A 288 6.27 -15.21 27.76
C PRO A 288 5.24 -14.55 26.82
N GLN A 289 5.59 -13.43 26.16
CA GLN A 289 4.68 -12.53 25.40
C GLN A 289 3.89 -11.48 26.21
N THR A 290 4.35 -11.10 27.40
CA THR A 290 3.86 -9.88 28.08
C THR A 290 4.85 -8.72 28.08
N VAL A 291 6.06 -8.90 27.55
CA VAL A 291 7.12 -7.88 27.60
C VAL A 291 7.14 -7.04 26.33
N THR A 292 7.00 -5.72 26.48
CA THR A 292 7.19 -4.73 25.42
C THR A 292 8.52 -4.01 25.64
N VAL A 293 9.43 -4.09 24.68
CA VAL A 293 10.68 -3.33 24.68
C VAL A 293 10.49 -2.07 23.86
N ARG A 294 10.73 -0.91 24.46
CA ARG A 294 10.76 0.38 23.76
C ARG A 294 12.20 0.86 23.63
N ILE A 295 12.59 1.29 22.43
CA ILE A 295 13.88 1.92 22.15
C ILE A 295 13.60 3.39 21.84
N PRO A 296 13.71 4.30 22.82
CA PRO A 296 13.34 5.70 22.65
C PRO A 296 14.19 6.43 21.60
N ARG A 297 13.65 7.52 21.05
CA ARG A 297 14.39 8.41 20.13
C ARG A 297 15.74 8.81 20.72
N GLY A 298 16.79 8.76 19.90
CA GLY A 298 18.16 9.09 20.30
C GLY A 298 18.92 7.97 21.02
N GLN A 299 18.28 6.85 21.34
CA GLN A 299 18.95 5.65 21.83
C GLN A 299 19.33 4.74 20.65
N SER A 300 20.48 4.09 20.74
CA SER A 300 20.92 3.08 19.77
C SER A 300 21.25 1.79 20.51
N VAL A 301 20.65 0.68 20.10
CA VAL A 301 20.72 -0.61 20.81
C VAL A 301 21.18 -1.68 19.84
N VAL A 302 22.07 -2.56 20.32
CA VAL A 302 22.50 -3.75 19.58
C VAL A 302 21.95 -4.98 20.27
N TYR A 303 21.23 -5.82 19.51
CA TYR A 303 20.86 -7.16 19.93
C TYR A 303 21.76 -8.19 19.23
N SER A 304 22.49 -8.95 20.02
CA SER A 304 23.37 -10.04 19.58
C SER A 304 23.16 -11.31 20.38
N GLY A 305 22.01 -11.43 21.05
CA GLY A 305 21.69 -12.55 21.94
C GLY A 305 21.07 -13.75 21.21
N ALA A 306 21.06 -14.88 21.90
CA ALA A 306 20.29 -16.08 21.56
C ALA A 306 19.36 -16.45 22.72
N GLU A 307 18.82 -15.43 23.40
CA GLU A 307 18.00 -15.64 24.59
C GLU A 307 16.65 -16.28 24.26
N ALA A 308 16.17 -17.18 25.13
CA ALA A 308 14.87 -17.84 24.96
C ALA A 308 13.67 -16.93 25.29
N THR A 309 13.93 -15.67 25.68
CA THR A 309 12.89 -14.69 26.01
C THR A 309 12.01 -14.42 24.80
N LYS A 310 10.69 -14.57 24.97
CA LYS A 310 9.69 -14.21 23.96
C LYS A 310 9.13 -12.82 24.27
N TYR A 311 9.39 -11.88 23.38
CA TYR A 311 8.86 -10.52 23.50
C TYR A 311 7.48 -10.43 22.87
N ASP A 312 6.59 -9.63 23.46
CA ASP A 312 5.33 -9.27 22.80
C ASP A 312 5.63 -8.32 21.64
N LYS A 313 6.30 -7.22 21.96
CA LYS A 313 6.56 -6.12 21.04
C LYS A 313 7.96 -5.56 21.22
N ILE A 314 8.55 -5.09 20.13
CA ILE A 314 9.72 -4.22 20.12
C ILE A 314 9.35 -2.96 19.34
N ILE A 315 9.32 -1.81 20.02
CA ILE A 315 8.98 -0.52 19.44
C ILE A 315 10.27 0.28 19.26
N VAL A 316 10.61 0.63 18.03
CA VAL A 316 11.87 1.28 17.65
C VAL A 316 11.57 2.72 17.24
N GLU A 317 11.81 3.67 18.14
CA GLU A 317 11.81 5.12 17.88
C GLU A 317 13.23 5.67 17.71
N GLY A 318 14.22 4.98 18.27
CA GLY A 318 15.65 5.23 18.10
C GLY A 318 16.27 4.31 17.05
N SER A 319 17.28 3.53 17.41
CA SER A 319 17.90 2.58 16.49
C SER A 319 18.09 1.20 17.13
N LEU A 320 17.73 0.15 16.39
CA LEU A 320 17.95 -1.24 16.74
C LEU A 320 18.77 -1.93 15.66
N THR A 321 19.97 -2.39 16.03
CA THR A 321 20.76 -3.27 15.18
C THR A 321 20.71 -4.69 15.71
N ILE A 322 20.23 -5.63 14.90
CA ILE A 322 20.25 -7.07 15.19
C ILE A 322 21.38 -7.71 14.39
N ARG A 323 22.42 -8.20 15.07
CA ARG A 323 23.58 -8.81 14.41
C ARG A 323 24.33 -9.78 15.32
N PRO A 324 25.00 -10.80 14.76
CA PRO A 324 25.91 -11.67 15.50
C PRO A 324 26.98 -10.88 16.26
N ASP A 325 27.32 -11.36 17.46
CA ASP A 325 28.48 -10.86 18.20
C ASP A 325 29.76 -11.22 17.43
N PRO A 326 30.79 -10.34 17.38
CA PRO A 326 32.09 -10.66 16.80
C PRO A 326 32.75 -11.95 17.32
N SER A 327 32.39 -12.42 18.51
CA SER A 327 32.83 -13.69 19.10
C SER A 327 32.31 -14.92 18.37
N GLY A 328 31.23 -14.77 17.60
CA GLY A 328 30.84 -15.66 16.52
C GLY A 328 29.61 -16.52 16.74
N ASP A 329 28.77 -16.19 17.72
CA ASP A 329 27.52 -16.90 18.00
C ASP A 329 26.38 -16.45 17.05
N ASP A 330 25.52 -17.41 16.69
CA ASP A 330 24.26 -17.13 15.98
C ASP A 330 23.30 -16.31 16.85
N VAL A 331 22.45 -15.50 16.21
CA VAL A 331 21.41 -14.70 16.89
C VAL A 331 20.06 -15.38 16.73
N SER A 332 19.29 -15.45 17.80
CA SER A 332 17.91 -15.93 17.78
C SER A 332 17.01 -14.99 18.59
N LEU A 333 15.93 -14.50 17.97
CA LEU A 333 14.94 -13.63 18.60
C LEU A 333 13.53 -14.17 18.34
N THR A 334 12.72 -14.32 19.39
CA THR A 334 11.28 -14.59 19.26
C THR A 334 10.49 -13.37 19.72
N VAL A 335 9.63 -12.84 18.84
CA VAL A 335 8.87 -11.62 19.10
C VAL A 335 7.50 -11.68 18.44
N GLY A 336 6.47 -11.08 19.04
CA GLY A 336 5.17 -10.92 18.39
C GLY A 336 5.22 -9.88 17.27
N THR A 337 5.64 -8.65 17.58
CA THR A 337 5.74 -7.57 16.59
C THR A 337 6.99 -6.72 16.77
N ILE A 338 7.65 -6.34 15.68
CA ILE A 338 8.63 -5.26 15.65
C ILE A 338 8.01 -4.07 14.92
N VAL A 339 7.90 -2.92 15.57
CA VAL A 339 7.36 -1.68 14.99
C VAL A 339 8.49 -0.67 14.89
N VAL A 340 8.71 -0.13 13.71
CA VAL A 340 9.70 0.92 13.44
C VAL A 340 8.94 2.20 13.10
N GLU A 341 8.97 3.14 14.05
CA GLU A 341 8.30 4.43 13.95
C GLU A 341 9.06 5.37 12.99
N MET A 342 8.47 6.52 12.64
CA MET A 342 8.99 7.47 11.63
C MET A 342 10.47 7.88 11.79
N ASP A 343 10.96 8.02 13.04
CA ASP A 343 12.37 8.35 13.31
C ASP A 343 13.23 7.11 13.63
N GLY A 344 12.59 5.95 13.70
CA GLY A 344 13.18 4.68 14.04
C GLY A 344 14.06 4.13 12.92
N ALA A 345 15.07 3.36 13.31
CA ALA A 345 15.86 2.56 12.38
C ALA A 345 16.02 1.13 12.88
N LEU A 346 15.57 0.16 12.10
CA LEU A 346 15.85 -1.26 12.28
C LEU A 346 16.86 -1.73 11.24
N ASP A 347 17.92 -2.35 11.72
CA ASP A 347 19.02 -2.82 10.92
C ASP A 347 19.38 -4.26 11.30
N ILE A 348 18.98 -5.21 10.45
CA ILE A 348 19.25 -6.64 10.64
C ILE A 348 20.36 -7.03 9.67
N ARG A 349 21.49 -7.50 10.19
CA ARG A 349 22.63 -7.85 9.33
C ARG A 349 23.40 -9.05 9.84
N THR A 350 23.93 -9.83 8.92
CA THR A 350 24.98 -10.81 9.21
C THR A 350 26.34 -10.21 8.86
N GLY A 351 27.38 -10.61 9.60
CA GLY A 351 28.75 -10.41 9.15
C GLY A 351 29.11 -11.46 8.10
N GLN A 352 30.18 -11.25 7.32
CA GLN A 352 30.69 -12.21 6.31
C GLN A 352 31.26 -13.52 6.90
N THR A 353 30.89 -13.87 8.12
CA THR A 353 31.53 -14.88 8.97
C THR A 353 30.73 -16.17 9.13
N GLY A 354 29.72 -16.41 8.28
CA GLY A 354 28.94 -17.66 8.27
C GLY A 354 27.98 -17.83 9.45
N GLN A 355 27.83 -16.80 10.29
CA GLN A 355 26.81 -16.73 11.34
C GLN A 355 25.45 -16.41 10.75
N THR A 356 24.41 -16.74 11.51
CA THR A 356 23.02 -16.55 11.13
C THR A 356 22.28 -15.65 12.12
N VAL A 357 21.23 -15.00 11.62
CA VAL A 357 20.22 -14.29 12.43
C VAL A 357 18.88 -14.94 12.16
N SER A 358 18.26 -15.51 13.19
CA SER A 358 16.93 -16.08 13.11
C SER A 358 15.94 -15.24 13.94
N ILE A 359 14.92 -14.68 13.28
CA ILE A 359 13.82 -14.00 13.95
C ILE A 359 12.55 -14.81 13.73
N GLN A 360 11.91 -15.19 14.83
CA GLN A 360 10.67 -15.94 14.84
C GLN A 360 9.51 -15.06 15.32
N ILE A 361 8.52 -14.87 14.46
CA ILE A 361 7.28 -14.18 14.79
C ILE A 361 6.32 -15.16 15.49
N GLU A 362 5.99 -14.88 16.74
CA GLU A 362 5.05 -15.69 17.51
C GLU A 362 4.06 -14.79 18.24
N GLY A 363 2.77 -14.92 17.93
CA GLY A 363 1.72 -14.15 18.57
C GLY A 363 0.32 -14.45 18.01
N ALA A 364 -0.63 -13.63 18.41
CA ALA A 364 -2.00 -13.69 17.93
C ALA A 364 -2.50 -12.28 17.64
N LEU A 365 -3.39 -12.16 16.66
CA LEU A 365 -4.06 -10.90 16.42
C LEU A 365 -5.00 -10.57 17.56
N ASP A 366 -4.83 -9.36 18.11
CA ASP A 366 -5.74 -8.79 19.08
C ASP A 366 -6.55 -7.68 18.40
N THR A 367 -7.68 -8.07 17.82
CA THR A 367 -8.55 -7.14 17.10
C THR A 367 -9.27 -6.13 17.99
N SER A 368 -9.13 -6.23 19.32
CA SER A 368 -9.69 -5.24 20.24
C SER A 368 -8.83 -3.98 20.33
N ILE A 369 -7.51 -4.12 20.19
CA ILE A 369 -6.55 -3.01 20.21
C ILE A 369 -5.98 -2.69 18.83
N ASP A 370 -6.02 -3.65 17.90
CA ASP A 370 -5.54 -3.55 16.52
C ASP A 370 -6.62 -4.05 15.56
N PRO A 371 -7.72 -3.28 15.39
CA PRO A 371 -8.84 -3.71 14.57
C PRO A 371 -8.44 -3.88 13.10
N GLU A 372 -7.50 -3.08 12.57
CA GLU A 372 -6.96 -3.24 11.22
C GLU A 372 -5.94 -4.38 11.09
N GLN A 373 -5.62 -5.10 12.16
CA GLN A 373 -4.76 -6.29 12.11
C GLN A 373 -3.39 -6.00 11.48
N PHE A 374 -2.74 -4.89 11.84
CA PHE A 374 -1.36 -4.60 11.43
C PHE A 374 -0.32 -5.33 12.27
N MET A 375 -0.65 -5.73 13.50
CA MET A 375 0.27 -6.39 14.39
C MET A 375 0.55 -7.83 13.94
N VAL A 376 1.52 -8.45 14.63
CA VAL A 376 2.11 -9.75 14.32
C VAL A 376 2.92 -9.67 13.02
N GLY A 377 4.19 -9.28 13.13
CA GLY A 377 5.08 -9.04 12.00
C GLY A 377 6.20 -8.03 12.24
N ILE A 378 6.78 -7.52 11.16
CA ILE A 378 7.74 -6.42 11.15
C ILE A 378 7.10 -5.27 10.37
N LEU A 379 6.87 -4.14 11.05
CA LEU A 379 6.12 -3.00 10.54
C LEU A 379 7.03 -1.78 10.50
N SER A 380 7.04 -1.09 9.37
CA SER A 380 7.78 0.14 9.14
C SER A 380 6.79 1.25 8.82
N LEU A 381 6.57 2.14 9.78
CA LEU A 381 5.54 3.18 9.74
C LEU A 381 6.20 4.54 9.51
N GLY A 382 6.85 4.67 8.34
CA GLY A 382 7.74 5.77 8.00
C GLY A 382 9.17 5.62 8.52
N GLY A 383 9.48 4.59 9.31
CA GLY A 383 10.82 4.31 9.80
C GLY A 383 11.74 3.62 8.80
N ASN A 384 13.04 3.60 9.09
CA ASN A 384 14.05 2.96 8.25
C ASN A 384 14.17 1.46 8.59
N VAL A 385 14.04 0.59 7.60
CA VAL A 385 14.28 -0.85 7.74
C VAL A 385 15.31 -1.29 6.71
N THR A 386 16.42 -1.84 7.20
CA THR A 386 17.45 -2.48 6.38
C THR A 386 17.67 -3.90 6.89
N MET A 387 17.60 -4.87 5.98
CA MET A 387 17.93 -6.26 6.25
C MET A 387 18.95 -6.71 5.20
N THR A 388 20.16 -7.03 5.61
CA THR A 388 21.26 -7.39 4.69
C THR A 388 21.90 -8.70 5.13
N GLY A 389 21.47 -9.79 4.52
CA GLY A 389 22.10 -11.10 4.63
C GLY A 389 23.27 -11.27 3.67
N ASP A 390 23.92 -12.42 3.75
CA ASP A 390 25.05 -12.78 2.91
C ASP A 390 24.55 -13.10 1.49
N PRO A 391 25.19 -12.55 0.44
CA PRO A 391 24.79 -12.83 -0.93
C PRO A 391 25.03 -14.30 -1.27
N VAL A 392 24.11 -14.88 -2.03
CA VAL A 392 24.24 -16.23 -2.56
C VAL A 392 24.71 -16.15 -4.02
N SER A 393 25.76 -16.90 -4.37
CA SER A 393 26.34 -16.89 -5.72
C SER A 393 25.42 -17.52 -6.78
N SER A 394 24.56 -18.46 -6.38
CA SER A 394 23.63 -19.13 -7.27
C SER A 394 22.30 -19.33 -6.54
N LYS A 395 21.21 -18.75 -7.05
CA LYS A 395 19.87 -18.94 -6.49
C LYS A 395 19.20 -20.24 -6.94
N MET A 396 19.62 -20.77 -8.08
CA MET A 396 19.09 -22.01 -8.64
C MET A 396 20.11 -22.70 -9.54
N ALA A 397 19.91 -24.00 -9.79
CA ALA A 397 20.69 -24.78 -10.75
C ALA A 397 19.81 -25.81 -11.46
N PRO A 398 19.98 -26.06 -12.78
CA PRO A 398 19.18 -27.04 -13.49
C PRO A 398 19.64 -28.48 -13.20
N LEU A 399 18.70 -29.40 -13.05
CA LEU A 399 18.97 -30.83 -12.95
C LEU A 399 19.62 -31.35 -14.24
N GLY A 400 20.83 -31.88 -14.13
CA GLY A 400 21.54 -32.53 -15.25
C GLY A 400 20.97 -33.91 -15.59
N THR A 401 20.35 -34.59 -14.62
CA THR A 401 19.64 -35.85 -14.82
C THR A 401 18.32 -35.85 -14.05
N ARG A 402 17.39 -36.72 -14.46
CA ARG A 402 16.13 -36.95 -13.74
C ARG A 402 16.41 -37.31 -12.27
N ALA A 403 15.77 -36.64 -11.32
CA ALA A 403 15.73 -37.10 -9.93
C ALA A 403 14.66 -38.20 -9.85
N VAL A 404 15.05 -39.38 -9.35
CA VAL A 404 14.18 -40.57 -9.33
C VAL A 404 13.63 -40.76 -7.93
N ALA A 405 12.33 -41.06 -7.81
CA ALA A 405 11.70 -41.43 -6.55
C ALA A 405 12.48 -42.56 -5.85
N GLY A 406 12.70 -42.42 -4.55
CA GLY A 406 13.52 -43.33 -3.74
C GLY A 406 15.03 -43.06 -3.80
N SER A 407 15.52 -42.25 -4.74
CA SER A 407 16.88 -41.70 -4.71
C SER A 407 16.96 -40.54 -3.73
N ASN A 408 18.14 -40.27 -3.17
CA ASN A 408 18.41 -39.06 -2.40
C ASN A 408 19.54 -38.23 -3.04
N VAL A 409 19.83 -38.44 -4.32
CA VAL A 409 20.93 -37.78 -5.03
C VAL A 409 20.37 -36.91 -6.15
N LEU A 410 20.73 -35.62 -6.13
CA LEU A 410 20.53 -34.67 -7.23
C LEU A 410 21.85 -34.53 -7.99
N VAL A 411 21.78 -34.62 -9.31
CA VAL A 411 22.89 -34.23 -10.18
C VAL A 411 22.48 -32.92 -10.84
N VAL A 412 23.13 -31.83 -10.46
CA VAL A 412 22.87 -30.49 -10.99
C VAL A 412 23.98 -30.06 -11.94
N SER A 413 23.62 -29.28 -12.96
CA SER A 413 24.58 -28.72 -13.90
C SER A 413 25.24 -27.47 -13.30
N GLY A 414 26.54 -27.30 -13.53
CA GLY A 414 27.32 -26.20 -12.97
C GLY A 414 28.30 -26.65 -11.89
N THR A 415 29.15 -25.73 -11.47
CA THR A 415 30.18 -25.89 -10.42
C THR A 415 30.24 -24.59 -9.61
N ASN A 416 30.84 -24.59 -8.41
CA ASN A 416 30.89 -23.41 -7.55
C ASN A 416 29.51 -22.81 -7.25
N LEU A 417 28.50 -23.67 -7.07
CA LEU A 417 27.14 -23.24 -6.73
C LEU A 417 27.08 -22.61 -5.33
N ASN A 418 28.07 -22.92 -4.48
CA ASN A 418 28.17 -22.54 -3.06
C ASN A 418 26.93 -22.94 -2.24
N PHE A 419 26.24 -24.01 -2.65
CA PHE A 419 25.25 -24.64 -1.80
C PHE A 419 25.97 -25.33 -0.63
N VAL A 420 25.54 -25.06 0.60
CA VAL A 420 26.21 -25.59 1.80
C VAL A 420 25.47 -26.77 2.40
N VAL A 421 26.21 -27.64 3.09
CA VAL A 421 25.62 -28.71 3.91
C VAL A 421 24.71 -28.09 4.98
N GLY A 422 23.54 -28.70 5.19
CA GLY A 422 22.48 -28.18 6.05
C GLY A 422 21.53 -27.20 5.33
N GLY A 423 21.91 -26.69 4.15
CA GLY A 423 21.05 -25.84 3.35
C GLY A 423 19.83 -26.57 2.77
N GLU A 424 18.85 -25.80 2.32
CA GLU A 424 17.57 -26.28 1.80
C GLU A 424 17.44 -25.98 0.31
N LEU A 425 17.12 -27.02 -0.46
CA LEU A 425 16.76 -26.95 -1.88
C LEU A 425 15.28 -27.25 -2.04
N VAL A 426 14.59 -26.52 -2.92
CA VAL A 426 13.24 -26.85 -3.36
C VAL A 426 13.31 -27.38 -4.79
N ILE A 427 12.67 -28.52 -5.03
CA ILE A 427 12.51 -29.11 -6.37
C ILE A 427 11.04 -28.96 -6.80
N PRO A 428 10.75 -28.34 -7.95
CA PRO A 428 9.37 -28.07 -8.38
C PRO A 428 8.63 -29.35 -8.81
N ASP A 429 7.31 -29.30 -8.78
CA ASP A 429 6.45 -30.29 -9.43
C ASP A 429 6.71 -30.28 -10.96
N THR A 430 7.03 -31.43 -11.53
CA THR A 430 7.27 -31.57 -12.99
C THR A 430 6.31 -32.56 -13.67
N GLN A 431 5.17 -32.84 -13.04
CA GLN A 431 4.17 -33.76 -13.57
C GLN A 431 3.68 -33.29 -14.94
N LYS A 432 3.67 -34.23 -15.90
CA LYS A 432 3.23 -34.00 -17.28
C LYS A 432 1.86 -34.63 -17.53
N GLY A 433 1.10 -34.04 -18.43
CA GLY A 433 -0.13 -34.62 -18.96
C GLY A 433 -1.40 -34.31 -18.16
N LEU A 434 -1.35 -33.33 -17.27
CA LEU A 434 -2.50 -32.90 -16.47
C LEU A 434 -3.57 -32.19 -17.32
N ASP A 435 -4.85 -32.43 -17.02
CA ASP A 435 -5.99 -31.83 -17.74
C ASP A 435 -6.49 -30.55 -17.05
N VAL A 436 -5.97 -29.41 -17.45
CA VAL A 436 -6.25 -28.11 -16.82
C VAL A 436 -7.43 -27.35 -17.46
N THR A 437 -8.18 -27.98 -18.36
CA THR A 437 -9.31 -27.32 -19.06
C THR A 437 -10.46 -26.92 -18.15
N HIS A 438 -10.60 -27.58 -17.00
CA HIS A 438 -11.67 -27.31 -16.06
C HIS A 438 -11.24 -26.24 -15.04
N TRP A 439 -12.06 -25.20 -14.84
CA TRP A 439 -11.83 -24.12 -13.87
C TRP A 439 -11.64 -24.57 -12.42
N ASN A 440 -12.01 -25.82 -12.12
CA ASN A 440 -11.83 -26.48 -10.83
C ASN A 440 -10.83 -27.64 -10.90
N PHE A 441 -9.86 -27.63 -11.83
CA PHE A 441 -8.92 -28.75 -11.99
C PHE A 441 -8.25 -29.15 -10.67
N VAL A 442 -7.77 -28.18 -9.88
CA VAL A 442 -7.14 -28.48 -8.59
C VAL A 442 -8.13 -29.09 -7.57
N ASN A 443 -9.43 -28.81 -7.72
CA ASN A 443 -10.51 -29.36 -6.88
C ASN A 443 -11.09 -30.68 -7.40
N SER A 444 -10.62 -31.18 -8.55
CA SER A 444 -11.10 -32.44 -9.14
C SER A 444 -10.64 -33.69 -8.37
N GLY A 445 -9.75 -33.52 -7.38
CA GLY A 445 -9.17 -34.62 -6.60
C GLY A 445 -8.10 -35.42 -7.36
N THR A 446 -7.81 -35.09 -8.62
CA THR A 446 -6.81 -35.81 -9.44
C THR A 446 -5.42 -35.21 -9.38
N TYR A 447 -5.26 -34.01 -8.81
CA TYR A 447 -3.96 -33.35 -8.65
C TYR A 447 -3.45 -33.48 -7.22
N PHE A 448 -2.15 -33.74 -7.11
CA PHE A 448 -1.39 -33.72 -5.87
C PHE A 448 -0.05 -33.03 -6.16
N ASP A 449 0.26 -31.98 -5.40
CA ASP A 449 1.51 -31.23 -5.55
C ASP A 449 2.72 -32.11 -5.24
N GLN A 450 3.62 -32.23 -6.22
CA GLN A 450 4.85 -33.03 -6.10
C GLN A 450 6.08 -32.18 -5.78
N THR A 451 5.92 -30.93 -5.35
CA THR A 451 7.05 -30.10 -4.90
C THR A 451 7.71 -30.70 -3.66
N GLU A 452 9.04 -30.84 -3.67
CA GLU A 452 9.80 -31.46 -2.57
C GLU A 452 10.89 -30.54 -2.01
N VAL A 453 11.21 -30.70 -0.73
CA VAL A 453 12.33 -30.01 -0.06
C VAL A 453 13.45 -31.01 0.22
N CYS A 454 14.63 -30.73 -0.31
CA CYS A 454 15.86 -31.46 -0.04
C CYS A 454 16.73 -30.67 0.93
N LYS A 455 16.95 -31.21 2.13
CA LYS A 455 18.00 -30.73 3.03
C LYS A 455 19.33 -31.37 2.67
N ILE A 456 20.34 -30.55 2.40
CA ILE A 456 21.63 -30.98 1.87
C ILE A 456 22.44 -31.70 2.95
N LYS A 457 22.76 -32.96 2.71
CA LYS A 457 23.64 -33.78 3.56
C LYS A 457 25.11 -33.68 3.14
N SER A 458 25.38 -33.69 1.84
CA SER A 458 26.73 -33.52 1.29
C SER A 458 26.69 -32.97 -0.13
N VAL A 459 27.71 -32.21 -0.49
CA VAL A 459 27.94 -31.73 -1.86
C VAL A 459 29.29 -32.25 -2.33
N SER A 460 29.32 -32.79 -3.54
CA SER A 460 30.57 -33.15 -4.23
C SER A 460 30.58 -32.53 -5.61
N GLU A 461 31.67 -31.87 -5.99
CA GLU A 461 31.78 -31.19 -7.27
C GLU A 461 32.75 -31.92 -8.20
N SER A 462 32.44 -31.89 -9.49
CA SER A 462 33.32 -32.30 -10.59
C SER A 462 33.48 -31.13 -11.55
N ALA A 463 34.31 -31.26 -12.60
CA ALA A 463 34.59 -30.14 -13.51
C ALA A 463 33.35 -29.54 -14.24
N MET A 464 32.21 -30.25 -14.31
CA MET A 464 31.03 -29.80 -15.07
C MET A 464 29.70 -29.91 -14.32
N ARG A 465 29.67 -30.58 -13.16
CA ARG A 465 28.44 -30.88 -12.43
C ARG A 465 28.72 -31.00 -10.94
N SER A 466 27.70 -30.70 -10.14
CA SER A 466 27.68 -30.97 -8.70
C SER A 466 26.69 -32.10 -8.40
N GLU A 467 27.10 -33.01 -7.52
CA GLU A 467 26.27 -34.08 -6.98
C GLU A 467 25.94 -33.75 -5.53
N ILE A 468 24.65 -33.64 -5.25
CA ILE A 468 24.10 -33.21 -3.96
C ILE A 468 23.34 -34.39 -3.37
N VAL A 469 23.72 -34.81 -2.18
CA VAL A 469 23.03 -35.87 -1.44
C VAL A 469 22.09 -35.19 -0.44
N CYS A 470 20.81 -35.54 -0.50
CA CYS A 470 19.77 -35.10 0.43
C CYS A 470 19.71 -35.99 1.67
N GLU A 471 19.25 -35.45 2.79
CA GLU A 471 19.02 -36.21 4.03
C GLU A 471 17.98 -37.32 3.85
N SER A 472 16.94 -37.05 3.05
CA SER A 472 15.83 -37.96 2.77
C SER A 472 15.75 -38.29 1.26
N PRO A 473 15.29 -39.50 0.90
CA PRO A 473 14.98 -39.82 -0.49
C PRO A 473 13.74 -39.08 -0.99
N PHE A 474 13.69 -38.81 -2.29
CA PHE A 474 12.55 -38.19 -2.97
C PHE A 474 11.34 -39.12 -2.96
N ALA A 475 10.17 -38.55 -2.75
CA ALA A 475 8.90 -39.25 -2.90
C ALA A 475 8.48 -39.35 -4.37
N PHE A 476 8.92 -38.41 -5.22
CA PHE A 476 8.48 -38.27 -6.60
C PHE A 476 9.66 -38.24 -7.58
N ASP A 477 9.32 -38.43 -8.85
CA ASP A 477 10.25 -38.24 -9.95
C ASP A 477 10.24 -36.77 -10.39
N HIS A 478 11.41 -36.16 -10.56
CA HIS A 478 11.53 -34.81 -11.14
C HIS A 478 12.31 -34.84 -12.44
N SER A 479 11.78 -34.14 -13.45
CA SER A 479 12.31 -34.13 -14.82
C SER A 479 13.72 -33.53 -14.88
N SER A 480 14.60 -34.10 -15.73
CA SER A 480 15.86 -33.43 -16.07
C SER A 480 15.60 -32.06 -16.70
N GLY A 481 16.45 -31.09 -16.39
CA GLY A 481 16.34 -29.72 -16.88
C GLY A 481 15.51 -28.79 -15.98
N CYS A 482 14.72 -29.31 -15.03
CA CYS A 482 14.04 -28.44 -14.06
C CYS A 482 15.06 -27.78 -13.13
N ASN A 483 14.76 -26.58 -12.64
CA ASN A 483 15.66 -25.90 -11.73
C ASN A 483 15.41 -26.34 -10.28
N VAL A 484 16.47 -26.50 -9.50
CA VAL A 484 16.39 -26.60 -8.03
C VAL A 484 16.69 -25.25 -7.42
N ALA A 485 15.80 -24.76 -6.57
CA ALA A 485 15.93 -23.47 -5.90
C ALA A 485 16.70 -23.61 -4.58
N TYR A 486 17.69 -22.75 -4.33
CA TYR A 486 18.40 -22.73 -3.05
C TYR A 486 17.81 -21.68 -2.10
N MET A 487 17.11 -22.15 -1.06
CA MET A 487 16.28 -21.32 -0.19
C MET A 487 17.05 -20.69 0.97
N THR A 488 18.14 -21.32 1.42
CA THR A 488 18.84 -20.90 2.64
C THR A 488 19.49 -19.53 2.50
N ARG A 489 19.31 -18.70 3.53
CA ARG A 489 19.95 -17.39 3.69
C ARG A 489 20.50 -17.25 5.11
N SER A 490 21.45 -16.34 5.31
CA SER A 490 22.05 -16.10 6.63
C SER A 490 21.09 -15.38 7.58
N ILE A 491 20.13 -14.60 7.06
CA ILE A 491 19.00 -14.07 7.84
C ILE A 491 17.76 -14.89 7.53
N LYS A 492 17.12 -15.42 8.58
CA LYS A 492 15.86 -16.15 8.50
C LYS A 492 14.79 -15.46 9.34
N LEU A 493 13.71 -15.07 8.68
CA LEU A 493 12.47 -14.61 9.29
C LEU A 493 11.44 -15.73 9.14
N SER A 494 10.82 -16.16 10.25
CA SER A 494 9.82 -17.23 10.21
C SER A 494 8.65 -17.00 11.15
N THR A 495 7.45 -17.43 10.77
CA THR A 495 6.35 -17.52 11.74
C THR A 495 6.51 -18.80 12.56
N SER A 496 6.39 -18.70 13.88
CA SER A 496 6.38 -19.86 14.78
C SER A 496 5.22 -20.80 14.47
N PRO A 497 5.42 -22.13 14.46
CA PRO A 497 4.32 -23.10 14.42
C PRO A 497 3.34 -22.98 15.59
N LEU A 498 3.75 -22.32 16.69
CA LEU A 498 2.91 -22.03 17.85
C LEU A 498 2.10 -20.73 17.69
N SER A 499 2.41 -19.93 16.67
CA SER A 499 1.72 -18.67 16.41
C SER A 499 0.29 -18.93 15.93
N MET A 500 -0.69 -18.26 16.54
CA MET A 500 -2.08 -18.35 16.09
C MET A 500 -2.34 -17.48 14.84
N SER A 501 -1.45 -16.55 14.55
CA SER A 501 -1.51 -15.67 13.39
C SER A 501 -0.16 -15.60 12.69
N ARG A 502 -0.16 -15.44 11.37
CA ARG A 502 1.09 -15.35 10.60
C ARG A 502 1.70 -13.96 10.68
N GLY A 503 3.03 -13.92 10.78
CA GLY A 503 3.80 -12.70 10.60
C GLY A 503 3.63 -12.13 9.18
N HIS A 504 3.88 -10.85 9.02
CA HIS A 504 4.00 -10.18 7.73
C HIS A 504 5.09 -9.10 7.80
N ILE A 505 5.59 -8.64 6.65
CA ILE A 505 6.52 -7.51 6.59
C ILE A 505 5.84 -6.38 5.83
N PHE A 506 5.69 -5.23 6.46
CA PHE A 506 4.93 -4.10 5.94
C PHE A 506 5.74 -2.82 6.04
N ASN A 507 5.88 -2.09 4.94
CA ASN A 507 6.45 -0.75 4.92
C ASN A 507 5.48 0.23 4.28
N THR A 508 5.36 1.42 4.88
CA THR A 508 4.64 2.57 4.35
C THR A 508 5.39 3.85 4.69
N GLY A 509 5.13 4.92 3.94
CA GLY A 509 5.70 6.25 4.20
C GLY A 509 7.09 6.44 3.59
N GLU A 510 7.92 7.26 4.25
CA GLU A 510 9.17 7.82 3.68
C GLU A 510 10.46 7.15 4.17
N GLY A 511 10.36 6.15 5.05
CA GLY A 511 11.53 5.49 5.62
C GLY A 511 12.12 4.45 4.68
N LEU A 512 13.45 4.40 4.61
CA LEU A 512 14.24 3.46 3.79
C LEU A 512 13.72 2.03 3.94
N PHE A 513 13.57 1.30 2.84
CA PHE A 513 13.11 -0.09 2.89
C PHE A 513 13.93 -1.02 2.01
N GLU A 514 14.91 -1.68 2.63
CA GLU A 514 15.79 -2.63 1.96
C GLU A 514 15.75 -4.01 2.61
N VAL A 515 15.41 -5.03 1.83
CA VAL A 515 15.41 -6.43 2.25
C VAL A 515 16.23 -7.21 1.24
N ARG A 516 17.43 -7.62 1.64
CA ARG A 516 18.42 -8.25 0.78
C ARG A 516 18.90 -9.57 1.37
N HIS A 517 18.83 -10.62 0.55
CA HIS A 517 19.32 -11.95 0.90
C HIS A 517 18.72 -12.49 2.21
N VAL A 518 17.42 -12.30 2.40
CA VAL A 518 16.67 -12.78 3.57
C VAL A 518 15.79 -13.96 3.18
N GLN A 519 15.75 -14.99 4.03
CA GLN A 519 14.78 -16.08 3.93
C GLN A 519 13.53 -15.71 4.76
N ILE A 520 12.37 -15.65 4.11
CA ILE A 520 11.08 -15.31 4.69
C ILE A 520 10.19 -16.55 4.60
N GLN A 521 9.88 -17.14 5.75
CA GLN A 521 9.18 -18.41 5.82
C GLN A 521 7.86 -18.29 6.57
N SER A 522 6.79 -18.72 5.93
CA SER A 522 5.47 -18.76 6.54
C SER A 522 4.95 -17.39 7.00
N PHE A 523 5.22 -16.33 6.21
CA PHE A 523 4.64 -14.99 6.38
C PHE A 523 3.47 -14.73 5.41
N GLY A 524 2.65 -13.71 5.66
CA GLY A 524 1.49 -13.33 4.85
C GLY A 524 0.17 -13.41 5.62
N ARG A 525 -0.94 -13.65 4.91
CA ARG A 525 -2.25 -13.83 5.57
C ARG A 525 -2.27 -15.14 6.35
N THR A 526 -3.13 -15.24 7.36
CA THR A 526 -3.38 -16.51 8.07
C THR A 526 -4.26 -17.46 7.25
N THR A 527 -4.98 -16.96 6.25
CA THR A 527 -5.92 -17.75 5.45
C THR A 527 -6.05 -17.25 4.00
N THR A 528 -6.45 -18.14 3.09
CA THR A 528 -6.78 -17.86 1.68
C THR A 528 -8.28 -17.67 1.42
N LYS A 529 -9.07 -17.57 2.50
CA LYS A 529 -10.49 -17.22 2.39
C LYS A 529 -10.68 -15.88 1.68
N MET A 530 -11.91 -15.59 1.26
CA MET A 530 -12.24 -14.30 0.66
C MET A 530 -11.84 -13.16 1.60
N LEU A 531 -11.45 -12.02 1.02
CA LEU A 531 -11.17 -10.82 1.78
C LEU A 531 -12.36 -10.44 2.67
N ASN A 532 -12.05 -10.10 3.92
CA ASN A 532 -12.97 -9.54 4.88
C ASN A 532 -12.18 -8.57 5.76
N SER A 533 -11.97 -7.37 5.24
CA SER A 533 -11.24 -6.30 5.92
C SER A 533 -12.11 -5.60 6.96
N THR A 534 -11.44 -5.04 7.95
CA THR A 534 -12.03 -4.10 8.90
C THR A 534 -12.55 -2.86 8.16
N VAL A 535 -13.71 -2.36 8.59
CA VAL A 535 -14.32 -1.15 8.08
C VAL A 535 -14.39 -0.14 9.22
N MET A 536 -13.78 1.02 9.00
CA MET A 536 -13.74 2.11 9.96
C MET A 536 -14.07 3.43 9.28
N TYR A 537 -14.69 4.35 10.02
CA TYR A 537 -14.96 5.71 9.55
C TYR A 537 -14.32 6.71 10.48
N ARG A 538 -13.79 7.79 9.91
CA ARG A 538 -13.30 8.92 10.70
C ARG A 538 -14.46 9.58 11.43
N ASP A 539 -14.28 9.83 12.72
CA ASP A 539 -15.18 10.70 13.45
C ASP A 539 -14.95 12.16 12.97
N THR A 540 -15.91 12.72 12.24
CA THR A 540 -15.78 14.06 11.65
C THR A 540 -15.88 15.18 12.68
N GLU A 541 -16.35 14.88 13.90
CA GLU A 541 -16.55 15.88 14.95
C GLU A 541 -15.29 16.13 15.78
N LEU A 542 -14.28 15.25 15.70
CA LEU A 542 -13.08 15.30 16.54
C LEU A 542 -11.81 15.39 15.68
N LYS A 543 -11.22 16.58 15.63
CA LYS A 543 -9.89 16.83 15.05
C LYS A 543 -8.83 16.70 16.15
N PHE A 544 -7.80 15.90 15.91
CA PHE A 544 -6.63 15.78 16.78
C PHE A 544 -5.41 16.33 16.04
N GLU A 545 -4.41 16.81 16.78
CA GLU A 545 -3.14 17.28 16.20
C GLU A 545 -2.33 16.12 15.59
N GLY A 546 -1.38 16.45 14.70
CA GLY A 546 -0.36 15.50 14.24
C GLY A 546 -0.88 14.32 13.41
N GLY A 547 -1.95 14.50 12.63
CA GLY A 547 -2.50 13.44 11.78
C GLY A 547 -3.20 12.31 12.54
N MET A 548 -3.51 12.53 13.82
CA MET A 548 -4.33 11.60 14.60
C MET A 548 -5.81 11.77 14.24
N ALA A 549 -6.55 10.67 14.29
CA ALA A 549 -8.00 10.72 14.28
C ALA A 549 -8.58 9.63 15.16
N ARG A 550 -9.78 9.92 15.67
CA ARG A 550 -10.63 8.89 16.24
C ARG A 550 -11.34 8.16 15.11
N MET A 551 -11.22 6.84 15.13
CA MET A 551 -11.84 5.96 14.16
C MET A 551 -13.00 5.22 14.81
N ASN A 552 -14.16 5.24 14.17
CA ASN A 552 -15.31 4.44 14.55
C ASN A 552 -15.25 3.12 13.80
N VAL A 553 -14.89 2.04 14.50
CA VAL A 553 -14.87 0.68 13.96
C VAL A 553 -16.30 0.18 13.77
N VAL A 554 -16.73 0.00 12.52
CA VAL A 554 -18.08 -0.49 12.19
C VAL A 554 -18.11 -2.00 12.02
N SER A 555 -17.01 -2.57 11.53
CA SER A 555 -16.85 -4.01 11.38
C SER A 555 -15.40 -4.38 11.58
N VAL A 556 -15.13 -5.42 12.36
CA VAL A 556 -13.81 -6.04 12.48
C VAL A 556 -13.72 -7.16 11.44
N GLY A 557 -12.72 -7.07 10.57
CA GLY A 557 -12.45 -8.05 9.54
C GLY A 557 -11.98 -9.38 10.09
N THR A 558 -12.10 -10.45 9.30
CA THR A 558 -11.56 -11.78 9.65
C THR A 558 -10.43 -12.22 8.74
N ASN A 559 -10.12 -11.42 7.71
CA ASN A 559 -9.08 -11.68 6.74
C ASN A 559 -8.68 -10.36 6.08
N GLN A 560 -7.76 -9.65 6.72
CA GLN A 560 -7.37 -8.30 6.36
C GLN A 560 -6.55 -8.23 5.06
N ILE A 561 -6.75 -7.16 4.30
CA ILE A 561 -5.91 -6.77 3.15
C ILE A 561 -4.49 -6.37 3.62
N ALA A 562 -3.54 -6.20 2.69
CA ALA A 562 -2.19 -5.67 2.97
C ALA A 562 -1.27 -6.53 3.87
N ARG A 563 -1.73 -7.68 4.38
CA ARG A 563 -0.89 -8.66 5.08
C ARG A 563 -0.22 -9.63 4.10
N TYR A 564 0.95 -9.27 3.58
CA TYR A 564 1.71 -10.10 2.63
C TYR A 564 3.08 -10.48 3.17
N ALA A 565 3.76 -11.47 2.57
CA ALA A 565 5.03 -11.92 3.13
C ALA A 565 6.10 -10.81 3.12
N LEU A 566 6.11 -10.00 2.05
CA LEU A 566 6.92 -8.80 1.94
C LEU A 566 6.16 -7.71 1.16
N HIS A 567 5.87 -6.57 1.79
CA HIS A 567 4.97 -5.55 1.26
C HIS A 567 5.56 -4.14 1.35
N ALA A 568 5.71 -3.48 0.19
CA ALA A 568 5.90 -2.03 0.09
C ALA A 568 4.56 -1.38 -0.29
N HIS A 569 3.99 -0.63 0.64
CA HIS A 569 2.61 -0.14 0.62
C HIS A 569 2.60 1.40 0.66
N HIS A 570 2.30 2.05 -0.46
CA HIS A 570 2.47 3.51 -0.65
C HIS A 570 3.82 4.03 -0.18
N SER A 571 4.88 3.27 -0.45
CA SER A 571 6.24 3.67 -0.10
C SER A 571 6.63 4.88 -0.95
N ARG A 572 7.00 5.96 -0.26
CA ARG A 572 7.45 7.23 -0.86
C ARG A 572 8.94 7.22 -1.14
N VAL A 573 9.61 6.13 -0.79
CA VAL A 573 11.00 5.84 -1.13
C VAL A 573 11.10 4.60 -2.01
N GLU A 574 12.27 4.44 -2.60
CA GLU A 574 12.60 3.27 -3.39
C GLU A 574 12.76 2.05 -2.47
N GLY A 575 11.95 1.02 -2.71
CA GLY A 575 12.07 -0.27 -2.03
C GLY A 575 13.03 -1.21 -2.75
N HIS A 576 13.80 -2.01 -2.01
CA HIS A 576 14.71 -3.00 -2.58
C HIS A 576 14.45 -4.40 -2.02
N PHE A 577 13.91 -5.30 -2.84
CA PHE A 577 13.75 -6.72 -2.56
C PHE A 577 14.73 -7.50 -3.44
N VAL A 578 15.92 -7.81 -2.91
CA VAL A 578 17.01 -8.38 -3.72
C VAL A 578 17.50 -9.71 -3.17
N GLY A 579 17.47 -10.76 -3.98
CA GLY A 579 18.08 -12.05 -3.65
C GLY A 579 17.43 -12.79 -2.47
N ASN A 580 16.22 -12.41 -2.08
CA ASN A 580 15.49 -13.02 -0.97
C ASN A 580 14.92 -14.39 -1.38
N SER A 581 14.50 -15.18 -0.39
CA SER A 581 13.71 -16.38 -0.60
C SER A 581 12.41 -16.28 0.20
N VAL A 582 11.26 -16.48 -0.44
CA VAL A 582 9.95 -16.54 0.20
C VAL A 582 9.43 -17.97 0.08
N TYR A 583 9.05 -18.57 1.21
CA TYR A 583 8.50 -19.92 1.26
C TYR A 583 7.16 -19.92 2.00
N ASP A 584 6.12 -20.43 1.35
CA ASP A 584 4.78 -20.65 1.91
C ASP A 584 4.09 -19.34 2.36
N SER A 585 3.42 -18.66 1.42
CA SER A 585 2.61 -17.45 1.70
C SER A 585 1.14 -17.66 1.33
N PRO A 586 0.22 -17.81 2.29
CA PRO A 586 -1.20 -17.70 2.05
C PRO A 586 -1.47 -16.31 1.50
N ARG A 587 -2.01 -16.32 0.28
CA ARG A 587 -2.14 -15.17 -0.59
C ARG A 587 -0.82 -14.80 -1.27
N ASP A 588 -0.34 -13.57 -1.17
CA ASP A 588 0.69 -13.07 -2.08
C ASP A 588 2.08 -13.08 -1.41
N GLY A 589 3.11 -13.38 -2.21
CA GLY A 589 4.50 -13.46 -1.74
C GLY A 589 5.10 -12.07 -1.54
N MET A 590 5.49 -11.42 -2.64
CA MET A 590 6.05 -10.07 -2.65
C MET A 590 5.06 -9.11 -3.31
N VAL A 591 4.75 -8.02 -2.64
CA VAL A 591 3.77 -7.04 -3.12
C VAL A 591 4.36 -5.65 -3.16
N ALA A 592 4.18 -4.99 -4.30
CA ALA A 592 4.34 -3.56 -4.43
C ALA A 592 2.95 -2.97 -4.69
N HIS A 593 2.60 -1.98 -3.89
CA HIS A 593 1.31 -1.31 -3.97
C HIS A 593 1.58 0.20 -3.96
N ASP A 594 1.30 0.86 -5.08
CA ASP A 594 1.53 2.30 -5.29
C ASP A 594 2.93 2.76 -4.85
N SER A 595 3.93 1.97 -5.24
CA SER A 595 5.31 2.11 -4.79
C SER A 595 6.28 1.91 -5.96
N ARG A 596 7.52 2.39 -5.79
CA ARG A 596 8.63 2.04 -6.69
C ARG A 596 9.53 1.01 -6.03
N VAL A 597 9.59 -0.20 -6.58
CA VAL A 597 10.30 -1.32 -5.94
C VAL A 597 11.19 -2.06 -6.94
N HIS A 598 12.39 -2.43 -6.48
CA HIS A 598 13.30 -3.34 -7.18
C HIS A 598 13.09 -4.75 -6.67
N ILE A 599 12.45 -5.60 -7.46
CA ILE A 599 12.22 -7.01 -7.13
C ILE A 599 13.17 -7.84 -7.99
N ILE A 600 14.38 -8.10 -7.47
CA ILE A 600 15.48 -8.63 -8.27
C ILE A 600 16.03 -9.93 -7.68
N ASP A 601 16.25 -10.95 -8.52
CA ASP A 601 16.94 -12.19 -8.16
C ASP A 601 16.34 -12.98 -6.99
N ASN A 602 15.06 -12.78 -6.69
CA ASN A 602 14.39 -13.47 -5.58
C ASN A 602 13.96 -14.88 -5.99
N ILE A 603 13.72 -15.72 -4.97
CA ILE A 603 13.05 -17.01 -5.11
C ILE A 603 11.72 -16.94 -4.37
N ILE A 604 10.62 -17.33 -5.00
CA ILE A 604 9.31 -17.40 -4.36
C ILE A 604 8.73 -18.80 -4.57
N VAL A 605 8.40 -19.49 -3.49
CA VAL A 605 7.89 -20.86 -3.52
C VAL A 605 6.55 -20.93 -2.79
N GLY A 606 5.52 -21.41 -3.49
CA GLY A 606 4.25 -21.75 -2.88
C GLY A 606 3.51 -20.55 -2.28
N ALA A 607 3.50 -19.41 -2.97
CA ALA A 607 2.49 -18.39 -2.73
C ALA A 607 1.14 -18.93 -3.23
N ASP A 608 0.11 -18.91 -2.38
CA ASP A 608 -1.19 -19.44 -2.75
C ASP A 608 -1.89 -18.53 -3.77
N GLY A 609 -1.82 -17.22 -3.59
CA GLY A 609 -2.31 -16.21 -4.51
C GLY A 609 -1.33 -15.95 -5.64
N THR A 610 -0.44 -14.98 -5.46
CA THR A 610 0.54 -14.59 -6.48
C THR A 610 1.95 -14.55 -5.90
N GLY A 611 2.93 -15.04 -6.64
CA GLY A 611 4.34 -14.94 -6.24
C GLY A 611 4.81 -13.48 -6.09
N ILE A 612 4.65 -12.69 -7.15
CA ILE A 612 4.92 -11.24 -7.18
C ILE A 612 3.68 -10.48 -7.68
N PHE A 613 3.14 -9.59 -6.87
CA PHE A 613 1.91 -8.83 -7.16
C PHE A 613 2.19 -7.33 -7.23
N LEU A 614 1.83 -6.72 -8.37
CA LEU A 614 1.84 -5.26 -8.57
C LEU A 614 0.37 -4.77 -8.56
N GLU A 615 -0.05 -4.20 -7.44
CA GLU A 615 -1.45 -4.16 -7.00
C GLU A 615 -2.31 -3.06 -7.62
N ASP A 616 -1.79 -1.85 -7.81
CA ASP A 616 -2.57 -0.67 -8.24
C ASP A 616 -2.33 -0.27 -9.70
N GLY A 617 -1.22 -0.73 -10.27
CA GLY A 617 -0.79 -0.41 -11.62
C GLY A 617 -0.03 0.89 -11.76
N THR A 618 0.10 1.66 -10.68
CA THR A 618 1.06 2.78 -10.56
C THR A 618 2.45 2.31 -10.18
N GLU A 619 2.65 1.02 -9.89
CA GLU A 619 3.95 0.50 -9.49
C GLU A 619 4.98 0.68 -10.60
N THR A 620 6.15 1.18 -10.21
CA THR A 620 7.30 1.34 -11.11
C THR A 620 8.49 0.58 -10.55
N GLY A 621 9.55 0.50 -11.36
CA GLY A 621 10.77 -0.19 -10.98
C GLY A 621 10.89 -1.57 -11.64
N PRO A 622 12.05 -2.22 -11.46
CA PRO A 622 12.38 -3.43 -12.18
C PRO A 622 12.02 -4.69 -11.38
N VAL A 623 11.34 -5.63 -12.05
CA VAL A 623 11.03 -6.99 -11.59
C VAL A 623 11.87 -7.96 -12.42
N LEU A 624 13.09 -8.24 -11.95
CA LEU A 624 14.14 -8.88 -12.76
C LEU A 624 14.57 -10.23 -12.22
N ASN A 625 14.67 -11.20 -13.11
CA ASN A 625 15.36 -12.46 -12.85
C ASN A 625 14.83 -13.22 -11.62
N ASN A 626 13.56 -13.08 -11.25
CA ASN A 626 13.02 -13.83 -10.12
C ASN A 626 12.72 -15.27 -10.54
N TYR A 627 12.92 -16.23 -9.63
CA TYR A 627 12.52 -17.63 -9.82
C TYR A 627 11.30 -17.94 -8.97
N ILE A 628 10.19 -18.32 -9.61
CA ILE A 628 8.92 -18.56 -8.94
C ILE A 628 8.51 -20.03 -9.14
N ILE A 629 8.30 -20.75 -8.03
CA ILE A 629 7.80 -22.12 -8.03
C ILE A 629 6.35 -22.11 -7.54
N GLY A 630 5.43 -22.44 -8.45
CA GLY A 630 4.01 -22.63 -8.14
C GLY A 630 3.74 -24.01 -7.57
N THR A 631 2.79 -24.10 -6.62
CA THR A 631 2.33 -25.36 -5.98
C THR A 631 0.87 -25.70 -6.31
N GLY A 632 0.24 -24.91 -7.17
CA GLY A 632 -1.16 -25.06 -7.59
C GLY A 632 -2.20 -24.68 -6.54
N ARG A 633 -1.78 -23.90 -5.55
CA ARG A 633 -2.68 -23.33 -4.54
C ARG A 633 -3.39 -22.07 -5.08
N GLY A 634 -4.15 -21.39 -4.22
CA GLY A 634 -5.01 -20.25 -4.58
C GLY A 634 -6.50 -20.51 -4.39
N SER A 635 -7.38 -19.65 -4.91
CA SER A 635 -8.84 -19.95 -4.91
C SER A 635 -9.22 -21.07 -5.85
N ARG A 636 -8.29 -21.53 -6.70
CA ARG A 636 -8.44 -22.74 -7.54
C ARG A 636 -9.72 -22.67 -8.41
N GLY A 637 -9.95 -21.49 -9.00
CA GLY A 637 -11.21 -21.08 -9.61
C GLY A 637 -11.82 -19.88 -8.86
N HIS A 638 -12.89 -19.29 -9.39
CA HIS A 638 -13.66 -18.22 -8.73
C HIS A 638 -12.96 -16.87 -8.52
N ASP A 639 -11.77 -16.63 -9.09
CA ASP A 639 -11.14 -15.31 -9.05
C ASP A 639 -12.11 -14.25 -9.59
N ASP A 640 -12.88 -14.57 -10.64
CA ASP A 640 -13.94 -13.73 -11.22
C ASP A 640 -15.06 -13.44 -10.25
N SER A 641 -15.56 -14.47 -9.58
CA SER A 641 -16.67 -14.28 -8.66
C SER A 641 -16.21 -13.51 -7.43
N ARG A 642 -14.96 -13.69 -6.98
CA ARG A 642 -14.36 -12.89 -5.90
C ARG A 642 -14.17 -11.45 -6.35
N PHE A 643 -13.59 -11.26 -7.52
CA PHE A 643 -13.37 -9.97 -8.14
C PHE A 643 -14.69 -9.21 -8.34
N ALA A 644 -15.69 -9.83 -8.97
CA ALA A 644 -17.00 -9.23 -9.21
C ALA A 644 -17.78 -8.97 -7.91
N SER A 645 -17.77 -9.89 -6.94
CA SER A 645 -18.49 -9.70 -5.68
C SER A 645 -17.85 -8.67 -4.74
N ARG A 646 -16.58 -8.31 -4.98
CA ARG A 646 -15.80 -7.39 -4.16
C ARG A 646 -15.31 -6.16 -4.92
N ASN A 647 -15.90 -5.86 -6.07
CA ASN A 647 -15.55 -4.72 -6.92
C ASN A 647 -14.03 -4.60 -7.16
N GLY A 648 -13.36 -5.74 -7.35
CA GLY A 648 -11.92 -5.80 -7.61
C GLY A 648 -11.00 -5.73 -6.39
N THR A 649 -11.50 -5.65 -5.16
CA THR A 649 -10.63 -5.56 -3.96
C THR A 649 -9.98 -6.89 -3.52
N ASP A 650 -10.41 -8.04 -4.06
CA ASP A 650 -9.87 -9.36 -3.74
C ASP A 650 -9.39 -10.07 -5.02
N MET A 651 -8.27 -9.59 -5.58
CA MET A 651 -7.74 -10.02 -6.90
C MET A 651 -6.39 -10.75 -6.82
N ALA A 652 -5.95 -11.37 -7.92
CA ALA A 652 -4.67 -12.08 -8.00
C ALA A 652 -4.60 -13.31 -7.08
N HIS A 653 -5.74 -13.97 -6.85
CA HIS A 653 -5.81 -15.16 -5.99
C HIS A 653 -5.74 -16.49 -6.75
N GLY A 654 -5.63 -16.41 -8.07
CA GLY A 654 -5.71 -17.56 -8.97
C GLY A 654 -4.54 -18.52 -8.90
N GLY A 655 -3.48 -18.26 -8.12
CA GLY A 655 -2.24 -19.04 -8.18
C GLY A 655 -1.39 -18.58 -9.35
N PHE A 656 -0.86 -17.35 -9.28
CA PHE A 656 -0.06 -16.71 -10.31
C PHE A 656 1.43 -16.67 -9.96
N GLY A 657 2.30 -16.66 -10.97
CA GLY A 657 3.72 -16.40 -10.77
C GLY A 657 3.98 -14.91 -10.55
N VAL A 658 3.76 -14.12 -11.60
CA VAL A 658 3.72 -12.65 -11.56
C VAL A 658 2.35 -12.18 -12.03
N TRP A 659 1.73 -11.30 -11.25
CA TRP A 659 0.50 -10.62 -11.63
C TRP A 659 0.70 -9.11 -11.53
N ALA A 660 0.38 -8.38 -12.59
CA ALA A 660 0.52 -6.93 -12.63
C ALA A 660 -0.74 -6.25 -13.14
N ARG A 661 -1.22 -5.23 -12.40
CA ARG A 661 -2.33 -4.37 -12.85
C ARG A 661 -1.89 -3.30 -13.84
N GLY A 662 -0.65 -2.87 -13.72
CA GLY A 662 -0.07 -1.82 -14.53
C GLY A 662 0.94 -2.35 -15.51
N LEU A 663 1.34 -1.47 -16.42
CA LEU A 663 2.39 -1.73 -17.40
C LEU A 663 3.65 -0.90 -17.13
N LEU A 664 3.71 -0.21 -15.98
CA LEU A 664 4.78 0.73 -15.67
C LEU A 664 6.02 0.06 -15.06
N ALA A 665 5.93 -1.20 -14.65
CA ALA A 665 7.06 -1.99 -14.18
C ALA A 665 7.75 -2.74 -15.33
N LEU A 666 9.08 -2.86 -15.25
CA LEU A 666 9.86 -3.69 -16.15
C LEU A 666 9.91 -5.12 -15.61
N VAL A 667 9.15 -6.03 -16.21
CA VAL A 667 9.12 -7.46 -15.87
C VAL A 667 10.04 -8.20 -16.85
N GLN A 668 11.24 -8.55 -16.41
CA GLN A 668 12.24 -9.14 -17.31
C GLN A 668 13.02 -10.33 -16.73
N GLY A 669 13.27 -11.34 -17.56
CA GLY A 669 14.15 -12.46 -17.22
C GLY A 669 13.63 -13.37 -16.10
N ASN A 670 12.37 -13.20 -15.68
CA ASN A 670 11.79 -14.04 -14.62
C ASN A 670 11.55 -15.45 -15.16
N HIS A 671 11.67 -16.43 -14.27
CA HIS A 671 11.43 -17.84 -14.59
C HIS A 671 10.35 -18.40 -13.66
N ALA A 672 9.31 -19.01 -14.22
CA ALA A 672 8.23 -19.64 -13.48
C ALA A 672 8.22 -21.16 -13.73
N GLU A 673 8.15 -21.96 -12.68
CA GLU A 673 8.18 -23.43 -12.79
C GLU A 673 7.18 -24.06 -11.81
N GLY A 674 6.81 -25.31 -12.05
CA GLY A 674 5.87 -26.02 -11.17
C GLY A 674 4.42 -25.91 -11.63
N HIS A 675 3.50 -25.77 -10.67
CA HIS A 675 2.07 -25.75 -10.91
C HIS A 675 1.46 -24.40 -10.55
N PHE A 676 0.77 -23.76 -11.49
CA PHE A 676 0.06 -22.50 -11.26
C PHE A 676 -1.44 -22.76 -11.35
N GLY A 677 -2.18 -22.31 -10.33
CA GLY A 677 -3.63 -22.48 -10.29
C GLY A 677 -4.34 -21.81 -11.48
N ARG A 678 -3.72 -20.75 -12.02
CA ARG A 678 -4.22 -20.02 -13.19
C ARG A 678 -3.14 -19.83 -14.25
N SER A 679 -2.12 -19.01 -13.96
CA SER A 679 -1.12 -18.62 -14.95
C SER A 679 0.23 -18.25 -14.33
N PRO A 680 1.38 -18.63 -14.90
CA PRO A 680 2.68 -18.13 -14.44
C PRO A 680 2.79 -16.61 -14.62
N TYR A 681 2.12 -16.02 -15.61
CA TYR A 681 2.15 -14.57 -15.87
C TYR A 681 0.77 -14.01 -16.20
N ALA A 682 0.39 -12.91 -15.56
CA ALA A 682 -0.87 -12.23 -15.82
C ALA A 682 -0.71 -10.70 -15.82
N PHE A 683 -1.32 -10.07 -16.83
CA PHE A 683 -1.36 -8.62 -17.01
C PHE A 683 -2.81 -8.17 -17.08
N PHE A 684 -3.20 -7.30 -16.15
CA PHE A 684 -4.57 -6.87 -15.99
C PHE A 684 -4.68 -5.35 -16.13
N VAL A 685 -5.01 -4.87 -17.32
CA VAL A 685 -5.34 -3.47 -17.52
C VAL A 685 -6.85 -3.38 -17.71
N HIS A 686 -7.59 -3.00 -16.66
CA HIS A 686 -9.01 -2.67 -16.81
C HIS A 686 -9.32 -1.31 -16.19
N PRO A 687 -9.77 -0.33 -16.99
CA PRO A 687 -9.95 1.04 -16.55
C PRO A 687 -11.06 1.24 -15.50
N ASN A 688 -12.05 0.34 -15.42
CA ASN A 688 -13.10 0.44 -14.39
C ASN A 688 -12.66 -0.08 -13.01
N PHE A 689 -11.52 -0.79 -12.94
CA PHE A 689 -11.06 -1.40 -11.69
C PHE A 689 -9.75 -0.80 -11.21
N ILE A 690 -8.91 -0.34 -12.13
CA ILE A 690 -7.81 0.53 -11.83
C ILE A 690 -8.41 1.88 -11.42
N SER A 691 -8.35 2.22 -10.13
CA SER A 691 -8.59 3.59 -9.71
C SER A 691 -7.63 4.50 -10.49
N ASP A 692 -8.06 5.71 -10.83
CA ASP A 692 -7.23 6.67 -11.55
C ASP A 692 -6.12 7.25 -10.64
N ASN A 693 -5.30 6.35 -10.10
CA ASN A 693 -4.26 6.62 -9.15
C ASN A 693 -3.14 7.39 -9.83
N ILE A 694 -2.47 8.20 -9.02
CA ILE A 694 -1.38 9.06 -9.45
C ILE A 694 -0.07 8.30 -9.27
N VAL A 695 0.76 8.24 -10.32
CA VAL A 695 2.09 7.65 -10.19
C VAL A 695 2.89 8.45 -9.15
N PRO A 696 3.38 7.80 -8.09
CA PRO A 696 3.97 8.51 -6.96
C PRO A 696 5.32 9.13 -7.36
N ASN A 697 5.61 10.29 -6.77
CA ASN A 697 6.91 10.96 -6.91
C ASN A 697 7.95 10.27 -6.02
N VAL A 698 8.48 9.15 -6.49
CA VAL A 698 9.54 8.40 -5.81
C VAL A 698 10.85 8.57 -6.58
N PRO A 699 12.01 8.71 -5.92
CA PRO A 699 13.30 8.72 -6.60
C PRO A 699 13.45 7.57 -7.62
N GLY A 700 13.91 7.91 -8.82
CA GLY A 700 14.06 6.97 -9.93
C GLY A 700 12.77 6.69 -10.73
N THR A 701 11.60 7.18 -10.30
CA THR A 701 10.42 7.21 -11.16
C THR A 701 10.69 8.15 -12.34
N PRO A 702 10.42 7.74 -13.59
CA PRO A 702 10.57 8.62 -14.74
C PRO A 702 9.78 9.92 -14.55
N SER A 703 10.45 11.06 -14.65
CA SER A 703 9.85 12.38 -14.37
C SER A 703 8.61 12.70 -15.21
N VAL A 704 8.53 12.10 -16.40
CA VAL A 704 7.38 12.17 -17.31
C VAL A 704 6.15 11.41 -16.82
N LEU A 705 6.28 10.49 -15.85
CA LEU A 705 5.17 9.76 -15.25
C LEU A 705 4.74 10.36 -13.91
N VAL A 706 5.69 10.91 -13.15
CA VAL A 706 5.45 11.48 -11.81
C VAL A 706 4.27 12.45 -11.82
N GLY A 707 3.33 12.25 -10.89
CA GLY A 707 2.17 13.14 -10.71
C GLY A 707 1.08 12.96 -11.77
N LYS A 708 1.26 12.07 -12.75
CA LYS A 708 0.21 11.75 -13.73
C LYS A 708 -0.66 10.61 -13.25
N SER A 709 -1.95 10.75 -13.51
CA SER A 709 -2.91 9.66 -13.31
C SER A 709 -2.80 8.60 -14.42
N LEU A 710 -3.23 7.38 -14.14
CA LEU A 710 -3.21 6.29 -15.13
C LEU A 710 -4.04 6.62 -16.38
N LYS A 711 -5.15 7.38 -16.26
CA LYS A 711 -5.91 7.90 -17.40
C LYS A 711 -5.15 8.96 -18.19
N GLN A 712 -4.44 9.87 -17.52
CA GLN A 712 -3.60 10.87 -18.21
C GLN A 712 -2.47 10.19 -18.99
N ILE A 713 -1.88 9.15 -18.41
CA ILE A 713 -0.87 8.32 -19.03
C ILE A 713 -1.47 7.59 -20.25
N ALA A 714 -2.60 6.89 -20.09
CA ALA A 714 -3.29 6.20 -21.18
C ALA A 714 -3.65 7.14 -22.34
N LYS A 715 -4.26 8.30 -22.04
CA LYS A 715 -4.62 9.33 -23.02
C LYS A 715 -3.41 9.87 -23.77
N ALA A 716 -2.28 10.09 -23.09
CA ALA A 716 -1.04 10.51 -23.75
C ALA A 716 -0.53 9.48 -24.76
N PHE A 717 -0.84 8.19 -24.55
CA PHE A 717 -0.43 7.10 -25.44
C PHE A 717 -1.39 6.85 -26.60
N GLU A 718 -2.70 7.08 -26.42
CA GLU A 718 -3.68 7.04 -27.51
C GLU A 718 -3.27 7.97 -28.67
N TYR A 719 -2.79 9.18 -28.36
CA TYR A 719 -2.36 10.15 -29.37
C TYR A 719 -1.01 9.82 -30.03
N THR A 720 -0.24 8.85 -29.51
CA THR A 720 1.08 8.46 -30.06
C THR A 720 1.07 7.09 -30.74
N GLY A 721 -0.10 6.47 -30.92
CA GLY A 721 -0.23 5.17 -31.58
C GLY A 721 0.18 3.98 -30.70
N GLY A 722 0.06 4.09 -29.37
CA GLY A 722 0.11 2.94 -28.44
C GLY A 722 1.47 2.27 -28.20
N MET A 723 2.54 2.64 -28.92
CA MET A 723 3.83 1.93 -28.85
C MET A 723 4.76 2.32 -27.68
N HIS A 724 4.42 3.33 -26.85
CA HIS A 724 5.40 3.92 -25.92
C HIS A 724 5.33 3.47 -24.45
N LEU A 725 4.39 2.61 -24.06
CA LEU A 725 4.35 2.06 -22.69
C LEU A 725 5.61 1.24 -22.36
N GLN A 726 6.28 0.68 -23.37
CA GLN A 726 7.59 0.04 -23.23
C GLN A 726 8.72 0.95 -22.80
N THR A 727 8.57 2.28 -22.92
CA THR A 727 9.62 3.21 -22.49
C THR A 727 9.82 3.17 -20.98
N TYR A 728 8.79 2.74 -20.23
CA TYR A 728 8.78 2.80 -18.78
C TYR A 728 8.61 1.44 -18.11
N GLY A 729 7.85 0.52 -18.71
CA GLY A 729 7.78 -0.89 -18.29
C GLY A 729 8.01 -1.85 -19.46
N GLY A 730 7.82 -3.15 -19.26
CA GLY A 730 8.02 -4.12 -20.33
C GLY A 730 7.90 -5.56 -19.89
N PHE A 731 7.68 -6.47 -20.84
CA PHE A 731 7.71 -7.91 -20.61
C PHE A 731 8.75 -8.56 -21.52
N ILE A 732 9.94 -8.84 -20.99
CA ILE A 732 11.12 -9.18 -21.78
C ILE A 732 11.78 -10.46 -21.26
N ASP A 733 12.00 -11.44 -22.14
CA ASP A 733 12.78 -12.65 -21.86
C ASP A 733 12.30 -13.46 -20.64
N ASN A 734 11.01 -13.38 -20.31
CA ASN A 734 10.42 -14.20 -19.23
C ASN A 734 10.15 -15.61 -19.73
N SER A 735 10.29 -16.61 -18.86
CA SER A 735 10.10 -18.01 -19.23
C SER A 735 9.27 -18.78 -18.23
N ALA A 736 8.53 -19.78 -18.70
CA ALA A 736 7.83 -20.70 -17.83
C ALA A 736 7.97 -22.15 -18.30
N VAL A 737 8.13 -23.08 -17.37
CA VAL A 737 8.02 -24.53 -17.60
C VAL A 737 7.07 -25.09 -16.56
N ALA A 738 5.78 -25.15 -16.88
CA ALA A 738 4.78 -25.33 -15.82
C ALA A 738 3.49 -26.02 -16.27
N THR A 739 2.72 -26.49 -15.30
CA THR A 739 1.30 -26.80 -15.48
C THR A 739 0.49 -25.57 -15.11
N PHE A 740 -0.38 -25.10 -16.02
CA PHE A 740 -1.21 -23.91 -15.85
C PHE A 740 -2.46 -23.98 -16.72
N GLN A 741 -3.50 -23.20 -16.38
CA GLN A 741 -4.68 -23.07 -17.24
C GLN A 741 -4.40 -22.16 -18.44
N VAL A 742 -3.69 -21.05 -18.19
CA VAL A 742 -3.29 -20.06 -19.19
C VAL A 742 -1.79 -19.80 -19.00
N GLY A 743 -0.99 -19.79 -20.06
CA GLY A 743 0.46 -19.54 -19.95
C GLY A 743 0.78 -18.06 -19.78
N LEU A 744 0.11 -17.22 -20.57
CA LEU A 744 0.16 -15.77 -20.45
C LEU A 744 -1.26 -15.21 -20.50
N ASP A 745 -1.74 -14.66 -19.39
CA ASP A 745 -3.10 -14.14 -19.27
C ASP A 745 -3.08 -12.62 -19.45
N MET A 746 -3.47 -12.16 -20.63
CA MET A 746 -3.52 -10.74 -21.01
C MET A 746 -4.98 -10.29 -20.99
N SER A 747 -5.40 -9.56 -19.96
CA SER A 747 -6.74 -8.99 -19.78
C SER A 747 -7.91 -9.97 -19.51
N TYR A 748 -8.66 -9.63 -18.47
CA TYR A 748 -9.78 -10.37 -17.90
C TYR A 748 -10.88 -9.36 -17.50
N PHE A 749 -12.15 -9.60 -17.88
CA PHE A 749 -13.33 -8.67 -17.79
C PHE A 749 -13.18 -7.35 -18.61
N GLY A 750 -14.16 -6.66 -19.20
CA GLY A 750 -15.50 -6.97 -19.71
C GLY A 750 -15.98 -5.89 -20.72
N GLY A 751 -16.49 -6.30 -21.90
CA GLY A 751 -17.63 -5.73 -22.66
C GLY A 751 -17.74 -4.26 -23.13
N GLY A 752 -16.85 -3.33 -22.76
CA GLY A 752 -16.90 -1.92 -23.16
C GLY A 752 -15.87 -1.54 -24.22
N LEU A 753 -16.24 -0.65 -25.15
CA LEU A 753 -15.45 -0.25 -26.32
C LEU A 753 -14.18 0.57 -25.93
N ASP A 754 -13.06 0.27 -26.61
CA ASP A 754 -11.88 1.13 -26.86
C ASP A 754 -10.64 1.07 -25.92
N ASP A 755 -10.31 -0.07 -25.32
CA ASP A 755 -9.00 -0.24 -24.66
C ASP A 755 -7.86 -0.51 -25.69
N HIS A 756 -7.21 0.57 -26.15
CA HIS A 756 -6.04 0.56 -27.06
C HIS A 756 -4.69 0.41 -26.34
N VAL A 757 -4.63 -0.38 -25.27
CA VAL A 757 -3.40 -0.51 -24.48
C VAL A 757 -2.45 -1.51 -25.14
N GLY A 758 -1.49 -0.99 -25.91
CA GLY A 758 -0.42 -1.76 -26.53
C GLY A 758 0.54 -2.35 -25.50
N SER A 759 0.57 -3.67 -25.35
CA SER A 759 1.62 -4.38 -24.63
C SER A 759 2.58 -5.04 -25.62
N VAL A 760 3.89 -4.85 -25.44
CA VAL A 760 4.90 -5.56 -26.23
C VAL A 760 5.54 -6.62 -25.35
N ILE A 761 5.40 -7.87 -25.81
CA ILE A 761 5.95 -9.06 -25.19
C ILE A 761 7.12 -9.50 -26.06
N GLN A 762 8.31 -9.49 -25.47
CA GLN A 762 9.55 -9.80 -26.16
C GLN A 762 10.22 -11.03 -25.55
N GLY A 763 10.67 -11.98 -26.37
CA GLY A 763 11.54 -13.07 -25.96
C GLY A 763 10.90 -14.09 -25.00
N ALA A 764 9.58 -14.04 -24.82
CA ALA A 764 8.90 -14.90 -23.85
C ALA A 764 8.95 -16.38 -24.29
N ASN A 765 9.29 -17.31 -23.38
CA ASN A 765 9.31 -18.74 -23.66
C ASN A 765 8.43 -19.52 -22.67
N ILE A 766 7.26 -19.97 -23.10
CA ILE A 766 6.28 -20.63 -22.25
C ILE A 766 6.12 -22.09 -22.68
N GLU A 767 6.55 -23.01 -21.83
CA GLU A 767 6.45 -24.45 -22.01
C GLU A 767 5.42 -25.04 -21.04
N ALA A 768 4.40 -25.69 -21.59
CA ALA A 768 3.34 -26.29 -20.79
C ALA A 768 3.58 -27.79 -20.58
N LEU A 769 3.53 -28.19 -19.32
CA LEU A 769 3.56 -29.59 -18.90
C LEU A 769 2.15 -30.24 -18.95
N ALA A 770 1.09 -29.42 -18.97
CA ALA A 770 -0.29 -29.88 -19.12
C ALA A 770 -0.57 -30.50 -20.51
N LYS A 771 -1.58 -31.38 -20.62
CA LYS A 771 -2.05 -31.90 -21.92
C LYS A 771 -3.14 -31.03 -22.57
N SER A 772 -3.61 -30.00 -21.88
CA SER A 772 -4.69 -29.10 -22.29
C SER A 772 -4.47 -27.70 -21.68
N GLY A 773 -5.31 -26.70 -22.00
CA GLY A 773 -5.16 -25.31 -21.52
C GLY A 773 -5.04 -24.29 -22.65
N SER A 774 -4.51 -23.10 -22.34
CA SER A 774 -4.21 -22.05 -23.34
C SER A 774 -2.79 -21.54 -23.16
N GLY A 775 -2.05 -21.34 -24.25
CA GLY A 775 -0.73 -20.72 -24.22
C GLY A 775 -0.83 -19.23 -23.90
N LEU A 776 -1.65 -18.51 -24.67
CA LEU A 776 -1.93 -17.09 -24.48
C LEU A 776 -3.45 -16.84 -24.48
N SER A 777 -3.93 -16.03 -23.54
CA SER A 777 -5.34 -15.60 -23.46
C SER A 777 -5.43 -14.10 -23.58
N THR A 778 -6.25 -13.60 -24.51
CA THR A 778 -6.56 -12.18 -24.68
C THR A 778 -8.06 -11.97 -24.67
N THR A 779 -8.64 -11.60 -23.52
CA THR A 779 -10.10 -11.46 -23.43
C THR A 779 -10.58 -10.09 -23.91
N HIS A 780 -9.80 -9.02 -23.71
CA HIS A 780 -10.24 -7.65 -24.03
C HIS A 780 -9.14 -6.74 -24.60
N SER A 781 -7.89 -7.20 -24.68
CA SER A 781 -6.79 -6.42 -25.27
C SER A 781 -6.90 -6.41 -26.79
N ARG A 782 -7.03 -5.22 -27.38
CA ARG A 782 -7.17 -5.05 -28.84
C ARG A 782 -5.82 -4.98 -29.58
N ILE A 783 -4.74 -4.56 -28.92
CA ILE A 783 -3.44 -4.33 -29.54
C ILE A 783 -2.34 -4.91 -28.66
N PHE A 784 -1.53 -5.81 -29.19
CA PHE A 784 -0.29 -6.25 -28.57
C PHE A 784 0.72 -6.69 -29.63
N THR A 785 2.00 -6.55 -29.31
CA THR A 785 3.11 -6.96 -30.17
C THR A 785 3.81 -8.15 -29.55
N LEU A 786 3.96 -9.23 -30.32
CA LEU A 786 4.69 -10.43 -29.92
C LEU A 786 5.99 -10.52 -30.70
N ASN A 787 7.12 -10.28 -30.04
CA ASN A 787 8.45 -10.33 -30.65
C ASN A 787 9.24 -11.52 -30.08
N ASN A 788 9.57 -12.52 -30.90
CA ASN A 788 10.31 -13.72 -30.47
C ASN A 788 9.64 -14.45 -29.29
N VAL A 789 8.33 -14.67 -29.38
CA VAL A 789 7.57 -15.40 -28.35
C VAL A 789 7.45 -16.87 -28.75
N THR A 790 7.74 -17.77 -27.82
CA THR A 790 7.61 -19.23 -28.00
C THR A 790 6.55 -19.78 -27.05
N LEU A 791 5.58 -20.51 -27.61
CA LEU A 791 4.58 -21.29 -26.87
C LEU A 791 4.76 -22.76 -27.24
N LYS A 792 5.00 -23.61 -26.24
CA LYS A 792 5.36 -25.01 -26.48
C LYS A 792 4.61 -25.98 -25.60
N GLY A 793 4.06 -27.04 -26.19
CA GLY A 793 3.49 -28.17 -25.47
C GLY A 793 4.55 -29.25 -25.21
N MET A 794 4.71 -29.68 -23.97
CA MET A 794 5.68 -30.72 -23.59
C MET A 794 5.10 -32.14 -23.57
N VAL A 795 3.83 -32.28 -23.97
CA VAL A 795 3.09 -33.55 -24.04
C VAL A 795 2.72 -33.83 -25.50
N GLN A 796 2.91 -35.07 -25.95
CA GLN A 796 2.49 -35.49 -27.29
C GLN A 796 0.96 -35.43 -27.42
N ASN A 797 0.45 -34.90 -28.54
CA ASN A 797 -0.99 -34.67 -28.78
C ASN A 797 -1.64 -33.68 -27.79
N ASN A 798 -0.90 -32.64 -27.39
CA ASN A 798 -1.43 -31.58 -26.54
C ASN A 798 -2.64 -30.87 -27.20
N THR A 799 -3.74 -30.72 -26.45
CA THR A 799 -4.95 -30.00 -26.91
C THR A 799 -4.99 -28.55 -26.43
N MET A 800 -3.85 -28.00 -26.02
CA MET A 800 -3.76 -26.58 -25.69
C MET A 800 -4.13 -25.70 -26.88
N ASN A 801 -4.79 -24.59 -26.62
CA ASN A 801 -5.01 -23.52 -27.59
C ASN A 801 -3.78 -22.63 -27.62
N GLY A 802 -3.20 -22.36 -28.79
CA GLY A 802 -2.07 -21.41 -28.91
C GLY A 802 -2.45 -20.00 -28.44
N ILE A 803 -3.48 -19.41 -29.07
CA ILE A 803 -4.05 -18.12 -28.71
C ILE A 803 -5.56 -18.30 -28.53
N TRP A 804 -6.07 -17.86 -27.39
CA TRP A 804 -7.49 -17.84 -27.07
C TRP A 804 -7.97 -16.39 -26.96
N CYS A 805 -8.96 -15.99 -27.75
CA CYS A 805 -9.63 -14.70 -27.55
C CYS A 805 -11.11 -14.87 -27.27
N ASN A 806 -11.53 -14.45 -26.09
CA ASN A 806 -12.95 -14.43 -25.74
C ASN A 806 -13.56 -13.09 -26.17
N ASN A 807 -14.83 -13.08 -26.56
CA ASN A 807 -15.65 -11.86 -26.70
C ASN A 807 -15.23 -10.80 -27.72
N LEU A 808 -14.41 -11.11 -28.73
CA LEU A 808 -14.36 -10.24 -29.90
C LEU A 808 -15.75 -10.22 -30.56
N GLY A 809 -16.26 -9.05 -30.93
CA GLY A 809 -17.49 -8.94 -31.70
C GLY A 809 -17.31 -9.65 -33.05
N ASN A 810 -18.38 -10.23 -33.62
CA ASN A 810 -18.33 -10.77 -34.98
C ASN A 810 -17.77 -9.71 -35.95
N GLY A 811 -16.53 -9.90 -36.42
CA GLY A 811 -15.85 -9.00 -37.38
C GLY A 811 -14.66 -8.19 -36.83
N GLU A 812 -14.30 -8.32 -35.55
CA GLU A 812 -13.04 -7.74 -35.05
C GLU A 812 -11.84 -8.60 -35.49
N THR A 813 -10.78 -7.97 -36.00
CA THR A 813 -9.57 -8.66 -36.48
C THR A 813 -8.45 -8.46 -35.46
N LEU A 814 -7.85 -9.56 -34.99
CA LEU A 814 -6.59 -9.50 -34.24
C LEU A 814 -5.46 -9.08 -35.20
N GLU A 815 -5.01 -7.83 -35.08
CA GLU A 815 -3.86 -7.32 -35.84
C GLU A 815 -2.57 -7.57 -35.05
N ILE A 816 -1.74 -8.50 -35.52
CA ILE A 816 -0.44 -8.76 -34.91
C ILE A 816 0.64 -8.10 -35.75
N GLN A 817 1.06 -6.90 -35.34
CA GLN A 817 2.11 -6.17 -36.03
C GLN A 817 3.47 -6.76 -35.66
N SER A 818 4.22 -7.23 -36.66
CA SER A 818 5.60 -7.76 -36.54
C SER A 818 5.77 -8.96 -35.60
N THR A 819 5.67 -10.19 -36.12
CA THR A 819 5.77 -11.42 -35.32
C THR A 819 6.89 -12.36 -35.72
N ASN A 820 7.63 -12.81 -34.71
CA ASN A 820 8.23 -14.15 -34.67
C ASN A 820 7.55 -14.90 -33.52
N LEU A 821 6.33 -15.39 -33.76
CA LEU A 821 5.62 -16.26 -32.83
C LEU A 821 5.89 -17.71 -33.22
N VAL A 822 6.55 -18.46 -32.34
CA VAL A 822 6.84 -19.88 -32.53
C VAL A 822 5.86 -20.70 -31.69
N ILE A 823 5.09 -21.57 -32.35
CA ILE A 823 4.16 -22.51 -31.67
C ILE A 823 4.61 -23.94 -31.98
N GLU A 824 4.97 -24.68 -30.94
CA GLU A 824 5.47 -26.06 -31.06
C GLU A 824 4.60 -27.04 -30.27
N ASN A 825 4.19 -28.16 -30.87
CA ASN A 825 3.44 -29.24 -30.20
C ASN A 825 2.15 -28.78 -29.49
N ILE A 826 1.50 -27.75 -30.04
CA ILE A 826 0.22 -27.20 -29.57
C ILE A 826 -0.71 -27.12 -30.79
N ALA A 827 -1.98 -27.47 -30.61
CA ALA A 827 -2.98 -27.21 -31.64
C ALA A 827 -3.23 -25.69 -31.73
N VAL A 828 -2.94 -25.07 -32.88
CA VAL A 828 -3.37 -23.68 -33.13
C VAL A 828 -4.87 -23.70 -33.41
N ILE A 829 -5.65 -23.88 -32.35
CA ILE A 829 -7.09 -23.64 -32.40
C ILE A 829 -7.26 -22.18 -32.01
N ARG A 830 -7.59 -21.33 -33.00
CA ARG A 830 -8.25 -20.06 -32.71
C ARG A 830 -9.61 -20.40 -32.12
N GLY A 831 -9.69 -20.42 -30.80
CA GLY A 831 -10.93 -20.60 -30.07
C GLY A 831 -11.49 -19.23 -29.66
N GLY A 832 -12.80 -19.04 -29.89
CA GLY A 832 -13.52 -17.78 -29.67
C GLY A 832 -13.86 -17.03 -30.97
N ASN A 833 -14.49 -15.85 -30.87
CA ASN A 833 -14.99 -15.05 -32.02
C ASN A 833 -13.87 -14.25 -32.74
N CYS A 834 -12.68 -14.83 -32.82
CA CYS A 834 -11.48 -14.38 -33.52
C CYS A 834 -11.28 -15.19 -34.82
#